data_AF-A0A2N3KZQ7-F1
#
_entry.id   AF-A0A2N3KZQ7-F1
#
_cell.length_a   1.000
_cell.length_b   1.000
_cell.length_c   1.000
_cell.angle_alpha   90.00
_cell.angle_beta   90.00
_cell.angle_gamma   90.00
#
_symmetry.space_group_name_H-M   'P 1'
#
loop_
_entity.id
_entity.type
_entity.pdbx_description
1 polymer ?
#
loop_
_entity_poly.entity_id
_entity_poly.type
_entity_poly.pdbx_seq_one_letter_code
_entity_poly.pdbx_strand_id
1 'polypeptide(L)'
;MPGLEIRVGRHSTFYRLVFDWPKNVNYQVTGPDGQKSIVFDSPARIDDVATSRRLPRGVTLTQTGTTPLGVQIATDPARSLRHFRSGTKVVVDIMGVNGNPQGDEAPAGTPRSPASGNDNVVSQPITPPGAPETAPSGSSASGNTGNTGTAPANNGANANAPRKLGPPETPRAPAATAPEGQAAAVESIGKIVVGVTQDASKLELTFPFGRPTGAAIWDRAGFLWFAFDTRAELDLGRVRQEANQVIGVIEQLENPQGTLVRMTIPEGVGLITKQDELGGWVVTMEAGQLQPVERLGPTIELDDDTKARLAVPLTGVHDTMTVEDPEVGDTLRVVPTTQPGYGIESALHYPEFNVLPSFQGVVVAPINDRVKVSHRTGAANQGEIADPTAPATRGEAVVVTADNGLNISPEGARLLASATGVRARTGDDADAGRIFDLDNWRRGGLDNYNQAITGLLKEVVDSGDEHRNKARLDMARYYVANGLGPEANAMIEMMERDDPLIGQKSEFRALKGAAKFLNGQYEEADRLLTDPRVGDMTEAKLWRAVNNAARGRPNEGARDLMESIHLLDRYPPELLMRLGPVAAEQALIVKNPKAGMEVIRKMLETPDAPKNKLLDVEYLKGLFEQEAGQFDQAIATWDKVADGDNRKARAHAIFDRTELLLKLKRLTVDDAIAQLEKLRFAWRGDDFELAVLRRLGNLQIEGKHFRDGLKTLRQAAIFFPNHPSTPAVTEKMHKTFEDLYLGDDINNISAIKAVALYDEFRELTPAGEKGDELIRRLADRMVSVELFGRAEDLLLHQIDFRLTGHEKARVAARLALVYLLDDKPKQALDVLDSSDSPELGDDLTNQRLHLRARALLDTDQGEEAMKLLADDMTDDAEFLRIEYYRKQKNYGAMADSFQRLVGSDPGNIVDGFSDQRAQYVLNWAINLAMSGRERELDMVKRRYGALMSKGPYAKGFELITSTPTRGLIDYRSIAGEIKEVEDFKGFLGNYRDQLEKTQLSAIN
;
A
#
# COMPACT_ATOMS: atom_id res chain seq x y z
N MET A 1 28.11 -10.70 -6.23
CA MET A 1 27.50 -9.35 -6.27
C MET A 1 26.30 -9.34 -5.34
N PRO A 2 26.06 -8.27 -4.56
CA PRO A 2 24.81 -8.12 -3.85
C PRO A 2 23.64 -7.96 -4.84
N GLY A 3 22.51 -8.59 -4.53
CA GLY A 3 21.24 -8.28 -5.18
C GLY A 3 20.69 -6.97 -4.60
N LEU A 4 20.22 -6.08 -5.46
CA LEU A 4 19.56 -4.83 -5.08
C LEU A 4 18.05 -4.98 -5.34
N GLU A 5 17.24 -4.88 -4.28
CA GLU A 5 15.78 -4.89 -4.42
C GLU A 5 15.32 -3.60 -5.11
N ILE A 6 14.40 -3.75 -6.08
CA ILE A 6 13.64 -2.64 -6.66
C ILE A 6 12.17 -2.83 -6.30
N ARG A 7 11.61 -1.91 -5.50
CA ARG A 7 10.17 -1.86 -5.25
C ARG A 7 9.47 -0.99 -6.28
N VAL A 8 8.32 -1.45 -6.77
CA VAL A 8 7.44 -0.74 -7.71
C VAL A 8 6.11 -0.44 -7.04
N GLY A 9 5.69 0.82 -7.03
CA GLY A 9 4.39 1.29 -6.53
C GLY A 9 3.63 2.10 -7.58
N ARG A 10 2.30 1.93 -7.65
CA ARG A 10 1.40 2.72 -8.52
C ARG A 10 0.81 3.87 -7.70
N HIS A 11 0.96 5.10 -8.19
CA HIS A 11 0.30 6.30 -7.63
C HIS A 11 -0.71 6.87 -8.64
N SER A 12 -1.48 7.87 -8.24
CA SER A 12 -2.58 8.44 -9.05
C SER A 12 -2.12 9.17 -10.31
N THR A 13 -0.86 9.62 -10.39
CA THR A 13 -0.32 10.39 -11.53
C THR A 13 1.04 9.88 -12.05
N PHE A 14 1.64 8.89 -11.39
CA PHE A 14 2.96 8.33 -11.73
C PHE A 14 3.15 6.89 -11.19
N TYR A 15 4.17 6.19 -11.70
CA TYR A 15 4.67 4.93 -11.15
C TYR A 15 6.02 5.17 -10.47
N ARG A 16 6.20 4.66 -9.25
CA ARG A 16 7.38 4.86 -8.41
C ARG A 16 8.25 3.61 -8.39
N LEU A 17 9.50 3.75 -8.80
CA LEU A 17 10.60 2.81 -8.57
C LEU A 17 11.38 3.25 -7.33
N VAL A 18 11.74 2.31 -6.45
CA VAL A 18 12.59 2.55 -5.28
C VAL A 18 13.73 1.54 -5.28
N PHE A 19 14.96 2.05 -5.39
CA PHE A 19 16.20 1.27 -5.34
C PHE A 19 16.70 1.21 -3.88
N ASP A 20 16.66 0.03 -3.28
CA ASP A 20 16.86 -0.18 -1.84
C ASP A 20 18.33 -0.46 -1.46
N TRP A 21 19.16 0.59 -1.51
CA TRP A 21 20.57 0.46 -1.12
C TRP A 21 20.74 0.34 0.41
N PRO A 22 21.69 -0.50 0.89
CA PRO A 22 22.00 -0.66 2.31
C PRO A 22 22.87 0.48 2.88
N LYS A 23 23.33 1.40 2.04
CA LYS A 23 24.12 2.59 2.37
C LYS A 23 23.75 3.73 1.43
N ASN A 24 24.14 4.96 1.75
CA ASN A 24 24.04 6.07 0.80
C ASN A 24 24.95 5.80 -0.41
N VAL A 25 24.41 6.00 -1.62
CA VAL A 25 25.12 5.90 -2.90
C VAL A 25 24.84 7.14 -3.74
N ASN A 26 25.81 7.59 -4.54
CA ASN A 26 25.61 8.65 -5.51
C ASN A 26 25.15 8.07 -6.84
N TYR A 27 24.39 8.86 -7.59
CA TYR A 27 23.86 8.48 -8.89
C TYR A 27 23.79 9.68 -9.83
N GLN A 28 23.83 9.42 -11.12
CA GLN A 28 23.60 10.38 -12.19
C GLN A 28 22.50 9.87 -13.11
N VAL A 29 21.71 10.78 -13.68
CA VAL A 29 20.64 10.49 -14.64
C VAL A 29 20.90 11.25 -15.92
N THR A 30 20.91 10.56 -17.06
CA THR A 30 21.24 11.13 -18.38
C THR A 30 20.30 10.60 -19.48
N GLY A 31 20.28 11.27 -20.63
CA GLY A 31 19.49 10.86 -21.81
C GLY A 31 18.16 11.62 -22.00
N PRO A 32 17.51 11.44 -23.16
CA PRO A 32 16.24 12.10 -23.50
C PRO A 32 15.05 11.51 -22.71
N ASP A 33 13.94 12.24 -22.68
CA ASP A 33 12.66 11.68 -22.25
C ASP A 33 12.24 10.58 -23.23
N GLY A 34 11.70 9.47 -22.72
CA GLY A 34 11.56 8.23 -23.50
C GLY A 34 12.71 7.22 -23.31
N GLN A 35 13.93 7.65 -23.00
CA GLN A 35 15.06 6.73 -22.81
C GLN A 35 16.13 7.29 -21.86
N LYS A 36 15.93 7.11 -20.55
CA LYS A 36 16.84 7.58 -19.50
C LYS A 36 17.81 6.50 -19.05
N SER A 37 19.06 6.87 -18.81
CA SER A 37 20.07 6.04 -18.16
C SER A 37 20.33 6.55 -16.75
N ILE A 38 20.46 5.63 -15.79
CA ILE A 38 20.79 5.90 -14.39
C ILE A 38 22.04 5.10 -14.03
N VAL A 39 23.09 5.76 -13.57
CA VAL A 39 24.35 5.13 -13.16
C VAL A 39 24.60 5.43 -11.69
N PHE A 40 24.82 4.39 -10.88
CA PHE A 40 25.08 4.48 -9.44
C PHE A 40 26.55 4.18 -9.13
N ASP A 41 27.17 4.91 -8.21
CA ASP A 41 28.60 4.78 -7.85
C ASP A 41 29.01 3.42 -7.24
N SER A 42 28.03 2.57 -6.92
CA SER A 42 28.20 1.32 -6.19
C SER A 42 27.76 0.11 -7.04
N PRO A 43 28.41 -1.06 -6.89
CA PRO A 43 28.13 -2.23 -7.72
C PRO A 43 26.98 -3.08 -7.17
N ALA A 44 26.13 -3.57 -8.07
CA ALA A 44 25.00 -4.44 -7.73
C ALA A 44 24.49 -5.25 -8.95
N ARG A 45 23.57 -6.19 -8.69
CA ARG A 45 22.74 -6.85 -9.69
C ARG A 45 21.27 -6.65 -9.35
N ILE A 46 20.43 -6.43 -10.36
CA ILE A 46 18.97 -6.31 -10.23
C ILE A 46 18.27 -7.43 -11.02
N ASP A 47 17.01 -7.70 -10.71
CA ASP A 47 16.12 -8.50 -11.56
C ASP A 47 15.29 -7.55 -12.43
N ASP A 48 15.87 -7.14 -13.55
CA ASP A 48 15.32 -6.17 -14.48
C ASP A 48 14.10 -6.73 -15.26
N VAL A 49 14.10 -8.05 -15.53
CA VAL A 49 12.97 -8.78 -16.12
C VAL A 49 11.76 -8.82 -15.17
N ALA A 50 11.93 -9.21 -13.91
CA ALA A 50 10.84 -9.24 -12.94
C ALA A 50 10.37 -7.83 -12.56
N THR A 51 11.27 -6.84 -12.53
CA THR A 51 10.92 -5.43 -12.32
C THR A 51 10.11 -4.89 -13.50
N SER A 52 10.52 -5.15 -14.75
CA SER A 52 9.78 -4.74 -15.95
C SER A 52 8.37 -5.33 -16.02
N ARG A 53 8.17 -6.59 -15.59
CA ARG A 53 6.84 -7.22 -15.49
C ARG A 53 5.90 -6.55 -14.48
N ARG A 54 6.39 -5.63 -13.64
CA ARG A 54 5.61 -4.87 -12.64
C ARG A 54 5.38 -3.41 -13.04
N LEU A 55 5.94 -2.97 -14.17
CA LEU A 55 5.79 -1.62 -14.74
C LEU A 55 4.62 -1.58 -15.75
N PRO A 56 4.06 -0.40 -16.06
CA PRO A 56 2.96 -0.28 -17.02
C PRO A 56 3.39 -0.66 -18.44
N ARG A 57 2.42 -0.98 -19.30
CA ARG A 57 2.67 -1.24 -20.73
C ARG A 57 3.43 -0.08 -21.36
N GLY A 58 4.41 -0.43 -22.20
CA GLY A 58 5.31 0.51 -22.84
C GLY A 58 6.50 0.97 -21.99
N VAL A 59 6.58 0.60 -20.70
CA VAL A 59 7.76 0.89 -19.86
C VAL A 59 8.59 -0.36 -19.64
N THR A 60 9.88 -0.29 -19.95
CA THR A 60 10.86 -1.35 -19.66
C THR A 60 12.06 -0.79 -18.88
N LEU A 61 12.64 -1.65 -18.06
CA LEU A 61 13.82 -1.37 -17.25
C LEU A 61 14.84 -2.49 -17.52
N THR A 62 16.07 -2.12 -17.87
CA THR A 62 17.14 -3.04 -18.29
C THR A 62 18.44 -2.73 -17.54
N GLN A 63 19.15 -3.73 -17.04
CA GLN A 63 20.48 -3.53 -16.44
C GLN A 63 21.54 -3.36 -17.54
N THR A 64 22.22 -2.21 -17.57
CA THR A 64 23.27 -1.88 -18.55
C THR A 64 24.70 -2.01 -18.01
N GLY A 65 24.88 -2.16 -16.70
CA GLY A 65 26.18 -2.40 -16.08
C GLY A 65 26.06 -2.91 -14.64
N THR A 66 27.07 -3.61 -14.14
CA THR A 66 27.14 -4.16 -12.76
C THR A 66 28.14 -3.44 -11.85
N THR A 67 29.18 -2.84 -12.43
CA THR A 67 30.29 -2.17 -11.75
C THR A 67 30.77 -0.95 -12.56
N PRO A 68 30.24 0.28 -12.38
CA PRO A 68 29.08 0.68 -11.57
C PRO A 68 27.76 0.03 -11.99
N LEU A 69 26.73 0.04 -11.12
CA LEU A 69 25.37 -0.34 -11.53
C LEU A 69 24.85 0.69 -12.55
N GLY A 70 24.61 0.22 -13.78
CA GLY A 70 23.89 0.97 -14.82
C GLY A 70 22.50 0.39 -15.02
N VAL A 71 21.49 1.26 -15.11
CA VAL A 71 20.09 0.90 -15.35
C VAL A 71 19.51 1.83 -16.40
N GLN A 72 18.94 1.29 -17.47
CA GLN A 72 18.23 2.06 -18.48
C GLN A 72 16.72 1.87 -18.31
N ILE A 73 15.97 2.98 -18.38
CA ILE A 73 14.51 3.01 -18.37
C ILE A 73 14.05 3.55 -19.71
N ALA A 74 13.39 2.71 -20.50
CA ALA A 74 12.77 3.10 -21.76
C ALA A 74 11.24 3.19 -21.57
N THR A 75 10.62 4.18 -22.23
CA THR A 75 9.17 4.42 -22.13
C THR A 75 8.59 4.78 -23.50
N ASP A 76 7.63 4.00 -23.98
CA ASP A 76 6.85 4.24 -25.19
C ASP A 76 5.36 4.40 -24.83
N PRO A 77 4.69 5.52 -25.16
CA PRO A 77 5.27 6.76 -25.65
C PRO A 77 6.21 7.41 -24.61
N ALA A 78 7.00 8.39 -25.04
CA ALA A 78 7.99 9.06 -24.19
C ALA A 78 7.36 9.70 -22.93
N ARG A 79 7.88 9.35 -21.76
CA ARG A 79 7.48 9.86 -20.44
C ARG A 79 8.65 10.60 -19.78
N SER A 80 8.34 11.62 -18.99
CA SER A 80 9.31 12.30 -18.14
C SER A 80 9.52 11.54 -16.83
N LEU A 81 10.74 11.58 -16.31
CA LEU A 81 11.09 11.02 -15.01
C LEU A 81 11.39 12.13 -14.00
N ARG A 82 10.92 11.97 -12.76
CA ARG A 82 11.39 12.72 -11.59
C ARG A 82 12.21 11.78 -10.71
N HIS A 83 13.22 12.28 -10.01
CA HIS A 83 14.03 11.43 -9.13
C HIS A 83 14.56 12.19 -7.91
N PHE A 84 14.69 11.50 -6.78
CA PHE A 84 15.21 12.06 -5.52
C PHE A 84 15.82 10.97 -4.64
N ARG A 85 16.59 11.37 -3.62
CA ARG A 85 17.15 10.48 -2.60
C ARG A 85 16.28 10.56 -1.33
N SER A 86 16.02 9.42 -0.70
CA SER A 86 15.25 9.31 0.55
C SER A 86 15.98 8.39 1.53
N GLY A 87 16.79 8.98 2.41
CA GLY A 87 17.78 8.23 3.20
C GLY A 87 18.78 7.51 2.29
N THR A 88 18.97 6.21 2.50
CA THR A 88 19.80 5.37 1.61
C THR A 88 19.14 5.06 0.26
N LYS A 89 17.81 5.24 0.14
CA LYS A 89 17.03 4.84 -1.03
C LYS A 89 17.13 5.88 -2.13
N VAL A 90 17.12 5.44 -3.39
CA VAL A 90 16.95 6.32 -4.55
C VAL A 90 15.59 6.04 -5.16
N VAL A 91 14.80 7.09 -5.39
CA VAL A 91 13.41 7.04 -5.84
C VAL A 91 13.33 7.64 -7.24
N VAL A 92 12.62 6.97 -8.15
CA VAL A 92 12.42 7.41 -9.54
C VAL A 92 10.94 7.27 -9.90
N ASP A 93 10.30 8.39 -10.18
CA ASP A 93 8.88 8.50 -10.52
C ASP A 93 8.72 8.68 -12.04
N ILE A 94 8.10 7.69 -12.69
CA ILE A 94 7.72 7.72 -14.12
C ILE A 94 6.35 8.38 -14.23
N MET A 95 6.28 9.57 -14.83
CA MET A 95 5.01 10.29 -14.99
C MET A 95 4.06 9.56 -15.96
N GLY A 96 2.76 9.59 -15.68
CA GLY A 96 1.73 9.11 -16.62
C GLY A 96 1.66 9.98 -17.88
N VAL A 97 1.28 9.39 -19.02
CA VAL A 97 1.05 10.14 -20.27
C VAL A 97 -0.05 11.19 -20.03
N ASN A 98 0.21 12.45 -20.36
CA ASN A 98 -0.65 13.61 -20.04
C ASN A 98 -1.08 13.68 -18.56
N GLY A 99 -0.30 13.11 -17.64
CA GLY A 99 -0.56 13.08 -16.19
C GLY A 99 -1.59 12.04 -15.72
N ASN A 100 -2.16 11.21 -16.60
CA ASN A 100 -3.21 10.25 -16.23
C ASN A 100 -2.82 8.78 -16.52
N PRO A 101 -2.34 8.02 -15.52
CA PRO A 101 -1.95 6.60 -15.65
C PRO A 101 -3.13 5.61 -15.71
N GLN A 102 -4.35 6.11 -15.97
CA GLN A 102 -5.54 5.29 -16.22
C GLN A 102 -5.79 5.04 -17.72
N GLY A 103 -5.09 5.77 -18.61
CA GLY A 103 -5.15 5.55 -20.07
C GLY A 103 -4.29 4.40 -20.59
N ASP A 104 -3.39 3.85 -19.77
CA ASP A 104 -2.46 2.77 -20.18
C ASP A 104 -3.14 1.38 -20.34
N GLU A 105 -4.42 1.24 -19.94
CA GLU A 105 -5.16 -0.03 -19.95
C GLU A 105 -6.60 0.16 -20.48
N ALA A 106 -6.76 0.17 -21.81
CA ALA A 106 -8.06 0.03 -22.49
C ALA A 106 -8.16 -1.33 -23.19
N PRO A 107 -9.30 -2.06 -23.09
CA PRO A 107 -9.46 -3.37 -23.71
C PRO A 107 -9.68 -3.27 -25.24
N ALA A 108 -9.16 -4.26 -25.97
CA ALA A 108 -9.38 -4.36 -27.42
C ALA A 108 -10.71 -5.07 -27.73
N GLY A 109 -11.50 -4.51 -28.66
CA GLY A 109 -12.59 -5.25 -29.31
C GLY A 109 -13.92 -4.52 -29.47
N THR A 110 -14.02 -3.63 -30.46
CA THR A 110 -15.22 -3.49 -31.32
C THR A 110 -14.88 -2.62 -32.55
N PRO A 111 -15.40 -2.93 -33.75
CA PRO A 111 -15.01 -2.23 -34.98
C PRO A 111 -15.76 -0.89 -35.13
N ARG A 112 -15.06 0.14 -35.63
CA ARG A 112 -15.65 1.44 -35.92
C ARG A 112 -15.69 1.68 -37.43
N SER A 113 -16.89 1.87 -37.97
CA SER A 113 -17.10 2.21 -39.39
C SER A 113 -16.63 3.65 -39.69
N PRO A 114 -16.04 3.95 -40.85
CA PRO A 114 -15.43 5.25 -41.14
C PRO A 114 -16.41 6.26 -41.75
N ALA A 115 -16.31 7.53 -41.32
CA ALA A 115 -16.84 8.69 -42.04
C ALA A 115 -16.06 9.97 -41.68
N SER A 116 -15.62 10.70 -42.72
CA SER A 116 -15.24 12.13 -42.83
C SER A 116 -14.58 12.89 -41.66
N GLY A 117 -13.53 13.72 -41.87
CA GLY A 117 -12.78 14.04 -43.09
C GLY A 117 -12.14 15.44 -43.05
N ASN A 118 -11.07 15.66 -43.85
CA ASN A 118 -10.48 16.95 -44.26
C ASN A 118 -9.75 17.79 -43.15
N ASP A 119 -8.66 18.53 -43.40
CA ASP A 119 -7.73 18.54 -44.56
C ASP A 119 -6.38 19.26 -44.27
N ASN A 120 -5.47 19.24 -45.26
CA ASN A 120 -4.22 20.03 -45.40
C ASN A 120 -3.05 19.65 -44.45
N VAL A 121 -1.84 19.24 -44.87
CA VAL A 121 -1.09 19.19 -46.16
C VAL A 121 -0.45 20.51 -46.64
N VAL A 122 0.90 20.56 -46.61
CA VAL A 122 1.85 21.24 -47.54
C VAL A 122 3.19 20.46 -47.47
N SER A 123 3.50 19.60 -48.46
CA SER A 123 4.54 19.75 -49.54
C SER A 123 6.02 19.63 -49.09
N GLN A 124 6.88 18.72 -49.62
CA GLN A 124 7.31 18.39 -51.01
C GLN A 124 8.19 19.47 -51.69
N PRO A 125 9.05 19.16 -52.71
CA PRO A 125 9.38 17.87 -53.38
C PRO A 125 10.76 17.29 -52.91
N ILE A 126 11.69 16.59 -53.63
CA ILE A 126 11.96 16.24 -55.06
C ILE A 126 12.72 14.88 -55.20
N THR A 127 13.14 14.52 -56.43
CA THR A 127 13.70 13.21 -56.91
C THR A 127 14.58 13.45 -58.17
N PRO A 128 15.00 12.47 -59.02
CA PRO A 128 15.18 10.99 -58.95
C PRO A 128 16.69 10.67 -59.20
N PRO A 129 17.20 9.72 -60.05
CA PRO A 129 16.75 8.40 -60.55
C PRO A 129 17.79 7.24 -60.42
N GLY A 130 17.44 6.01 -60.85
CA GLY A 130 18.38 4.90 -61.11
C GLY A 130 17.69 3.51 -61.08
N ALA A 131 17.81 2.69 -62.14
CA ALA A 131 17.12 1.40 -62.35
C ALA A 131 17.90 0.55 -63.40
N PRO A 132 17.49 -0.69 -63.80
CA PRO A 132 16.40 -1.58 -63.35
C PRO A 132 16.94 -2.92 -62.76
N GLU A 133 16.15 -3.88 -62.25
CA GLU A 133 15.31 -4.90 -62.93
C GLU A 133 14.76 -5.91 -61.87
N THR A 134 13.73 -6.78 -62.02
CA THR A 134 12.72 -7.06 -63.07
C THR A 134 11.36 -7.49 -62.41
N ALA A 135 10.47 -8.20 -63.12
CA ALA A 135 9.23 -8.87 -62.64
C ALA A 135 9.03 -10.20 -63.46
N PRO A 136 7.96 -11.04 -63.40
CA PRO A 136 6.53 -10.83 -63.01
C PRO A 136 5.99 -11.82 -61.92
N SER A 137 4.89 -11.53 -61.20
CA SER A 137 3.43 -11.75 -61.48
C SER A 137 3.01 -13.20 -61.85
N GLY A 138 1.87 -13.74 -61.41
CA GLY A 138 0.82 -13.18 -60.53
C GLY A 138 -0.44 -14.09 -60.37
N SER A 139 -1.42 -13.59 -59.61
CA SER A 139 -2.77 -14.13 -59.28
C SER A 139 -3.48 -15.08 -60.29
N SER A 140 -4.16 -16.14 -59.81
CA SER A 140 -5.66 -16.21 -59.75
C SER A 140 -6.31 -17.57 -59.38
N ALA A 141 -7.35 -17.44 -58.56
CA ALA A 141 -8.48 -18.31 -58.18
C ALA A 141 -8.89 -19.62 -58.95
N SER A 142 -9.37 -20.57 -58.12
CA SER A 142 -10.52 -21.50 -58.33
C SER A 142 -10.37 -22.70 -59.30
N GLY A 143 -11.16 -23.79 -59.11
CA GLY A 143 -11.50 -24.65 -60.26
C GLY A 143 -11.70 -26.18 -60.19
N ASN A 144 -11.94 -26.83 -59.04
CA ASN A 144 -12.71 -28.11 -58.94
C ASN A 144 -12.23 -29.45 -59.61
N THR A 145 -12.61 -30.59 -59.02
CA THR A 145 -12.77 -31.96 -59.61
C THR A 145 -11.59 -32.70 -60.29
N GLY A 146 -11.56 -34.05 -60.19
CA GLY A 146 -11.23 -34.86 -61.37
C GLY A 146 -10.34 -36.11 -61.31
N ASN A 147 -10.32 -36.88 -60.22
CA ASN A 147 -10.01 -38.34 -60.09
C ASN A 147 -9.31 -39.14 -61.24
N THR A 148 -8.41 -40.08 -60.87
CA THR A 148 -7.68 -41.07 -61.71
C THR A 148 -6.67 -40.51 -62.74
N GLY A 149 -5.58 -41.20 -63.11
CA GLY A 149 -5.04 -42.47 -62.61
C GLY A 149 -3.90 -43.01 -63.51
N THR A 150 -3.14 -43.99 -63.00
CA THR A 150 -2.10 -44.80 -63.69
C THR A 150 -0.86 -44.12 -64.31
N ALA A 151 0.28 -44.52 -63.72
CA ALA A 151 1.66 -44.66 -64.23
C ALA A 151 1.76 -45.33 -65.64
N PRO A 152 2.93 -45.43 -66.36
CA PRO A 152 4.27 -45.63 -65.75
C PRO A 152 5.56 -45.17 -66.48
N ALA A 153 6.70 -45.32 -65.77
CA ALA A 153 8.04 -45.82 -66.20
C ALA A 153 8.80 -45.24 -67.43
N ASN A 154 10.14 -45.18 -67.49
CA ASN A 154 11.27 -45.25 -66.52
C ASN A 154 12.60 -44.89 -67.25
N ASN A 155 13.74 -44.92 -66.55
CA ASN A 155 15.16 -44.75 -66.97
C ASN A 155 15.66 -43.30 -67.02
N GLY A 156 16.87 -42.95 -66.53
CA GLY A 156 17.92 -43.72 -65.83
C GLY A 156 18.77 -42.78 -64.94
N ALA A 157 19.42 -43.25 -63.86
CA ALA A 157 20.78 -43.84 -63.84
C ALA A 157 21.90 -42.85 -64.30
N ASN A 158 23.08 -42.74 -63.69
CA ASN A 158 23.76 -43.47 -62.60
C ASN A 158 24.78 -42.47 -61.96
N ALA A 159 25.71 -42.71 -61.01
CA ALA A 159 26.26 -43.79 -60.17
C ALA A 159 27.14 -43.06 -59.10
N ASN A 160 27.71 -43.57 -57.98
CA ASN A 160 27.85 -44.84 -57.23
C ASN A 160 28.10 -44.39 -55.73
N ALA A 161 28.09 -45.17 -54.63
CA ALA A 161 28.57 -46.52 -54.28
C ALA A 161 30.13 -46.62 -54.21
N PRO A 162 30.75 -47.39 -53.27
CA PRO A 162 30.41 -48.76 -52.82
C PRO A 162 30.37 -48.93 -51.26
N ARG A 163 30.08 -50.06 -50.57
CA ARG A 163 29.57 -51.47 -50.79
C ARG A 163 29.38 -52.08 -49.36
N LYS A 164 28.71 -53.22 -49.06
CA LYS A 164 27.74 -54.16 -49.69
C LYS A 164 27.24 -55.12 -48.57
N LEU A 165 26.16 -55.88 -48.83
CA LEU A 165 25.70 -57.12 -48.14
C LEU A 165 24.85 -56.90 -46.86
N GLY A 166 23.81 -57.70 -46.61
CA GLY A 166 23.22 -58.81 -47.40
C GLY A 166 21.78 -59.14 -46.97
N PRO A 167 20.98 -59.87 -47.78
CA PRO A 167 19.51 -59.72 -47.78
C PRO A 167 18.76 -61.06 -47.50
N PRO A 168 17.51 -61.33 -47.96
CA PRO A 168 16.31 -61.22 -47.10
C PRO A 168 15.38 -62.46 -47.17
N GLU A 169 14.24 -62.47 -46.45
CA GLU A 169 13.08 -63.30 -46.84
C GLU A 169 11.72 -62.78 -46.34
N THR A 170 10.63 -63.48 -46.71
CA THR A 170 9.24 -62.96 -46.75
C THR A 170 8.25 -63.88 -45.94
N PRO A 171 6.91 -63.88 -46.09
CA PRO A 171 6.02 -63.61 -44.95
C PRO A 171 5.25 -64.83 -44.40
N ARG A 172 4.63 -64.66 -43.22
CA ARG A 172 3.49 -65.47 -42.76
C ARG A 172 2.47 -64.60 -42.00
N ALA A 173 1.18 -64.93 -42.14
CA ALA A 173 0.07 -64.20 -41.55
C ALA A 173 -0.45 -64.87 -40.24
N PRO A 174 -1.52 -64.35 -39.62
CA PRO A 174 -1.48 -63.41 -38.50
C PRO A 174 -1.60 -64.11 -37.12
N ALA A 175 -1.24 -63.38 -36.07
CA ALA A 175 -1.52 -63.74 -34.67
C ALA A 175 -2.42 -62.66 -34.02
N ALA A 176 -3.18 -63.04 -33.00
CA ALA A 176 -4.24 -62.22 -32.42
C ALA A 176 -3.72 -60.96 -31.69
N THR A 177 -4.54 -59.91 -31.68
CA THR A 177 -4.37 -58.76 -30.77
C THR A 177 -4.57 -59.21 -29.33
N ALA A 178 -3.55 -58.97 -28.49
CA ALA A 178 -3.66 -59.04 -27.04
C ALA A 178 -4.32 -57.75 -26.49
N PRO A 179 -5.01 -57.79 -25.34
CA PRO A 179 -5.59 -56.60 -24.72
C PRO A 179 -4.51 -55.69 -24.14
N GLU A 180 -4.70 -54.37 -24.26
CA GLU A 180 -3.84 -53.35 -23.67
C GLU A 180 -3.93 -53.37 -22.13
N GLY A 181 -2.80 -53.15 -21.44
CA GLY A 181 -2.74 -52.99 -19.98
C GLY A 181 -2.04 -54.10 -19.18
N GLN A 182 -1.62 -55.21 -19.80
CA GLN A 182 -0.80 -56.25 -19.14
C GLN A 182 0.69 -56.07 -19.44
N ALA A 183 1.53 -56.11 -18.41
CA ALA A 183 2.99 -55.97 -18.56
C ALA A 183 3.58 -57.08 -19.47
N ALA A 184 4.51 -56.71 -20.36
CA ALA A 184 5.31 -57.70 -21.10
C ALA A 184 6.34 -58.38 -20.17
N ALA A 185 6.91 -59.50 -20.62
CA ALA A 185 7.99 -60.16 -19.88
C ALA A 185 9.26 -59.29 -19.84
N VAL A 186 9.75 -58.97 -18.64
CA VAL A 186 10.85 -58.04 -18.40
C VAL A 186 12.19 -58.77 -18.45
N GLU A 187 13.22 -58.15 -19.04
CA GLU A 187 14.60 -58.66 -18.98
C GLU A 187 15.16 -58.52 -17.55
N SER A 188 15.82 -59.57 -17.07
CA SER A 188 16.40 -59.57 -15.72
C SER A 188 17.67 -58.72 -15.67
N ILE A 189 17.79 -57.84 -14.67
CA ILE A 189 19.01 -57.06 -14.43
C ILE A 189 20.12 -57.86 -13.70
N GLY A 190 19.94 -59.17 -13.58
CA GLY A 190 20.92 -60.08 -13.00
C GLY A 190 20.76 -60.22 -11.48
N LYS A 191 21.86 -60.59 -10.81
CA LYS A 191 21.84 -60.96 -9.39
C LYS A 191 22.15 -59.76 -8.47
N ILE A 192 21.26 -59.51 -7.50
CA ILE A 192 21.34 -58.40 -6.53
C ILE A 192 21.47 -58.98 -5.12
N VAL A 193 22.36 -58.42 -4.30
CA VAL A 193 22.46 -58.80 -2.88
C VAL A 193 21.52 -57.92 -2.05
N VAL A 194 20.63 -58.54 -1.26
CA VAL A 194 19.75 -57.79 -0.35
C VAL A 194 20.54 -57.33 0.87
N GLY A 195 20.52 -56.04 1.13
CA GLY A 195 21.12 -55.43 2.32
C GLY A 195 20.27 -55.72 3.56
N VAL A 196 20.94 -55.94 4.68
CA VAL A 196 20.32 -56.09 6.01
C VAL A 196 21.02 -55.15 6.97
N THR A 197 20.26 -54.43 7.78
CA THR A 197 20.74 -53.65 8.93
C THR A 197 19.76 -53.87 10.08
N GLN A 198 20.24 -54.28 11.26
CA GLN A 198 19.40 -54.51 12.43
C GLN A 198 19.92 -53.71 13.62
N ASP A 199 18.98 -53.15 14.39
CA ASP A 199 19.20 -52.43 15.64
C ASP A 199 18.22 -52.95 16.70
N ALA A 200 18.37 -52.55 17.97
CA ALA A 200 17.60 -53.08 19.10
C ALA A 200 16.09 -52.85 19.04
N SER A 201 15.61 -51.97 18.15
CA SER A 201 14.18 -51.64 17.96
C SER A 201 13.68 -51.78 16.52
N LYS A 202 14.55 -52.07 15.54
CA LYS A 202 14.18 -52.09 14.11
C LYS A 202 15.02 -53.04 13.27
N LEU A 203 14.42 -53.56 12.20
CA LEU A 203 15.07 -54.33 11.14
C LEU A 203 14.86 -53.61 9.81
N GLU A 204 15.93 -53.44 9.03
CA GLU A 204 15.92 -52.69 7.78
C GLU A 204 16.45 -53.56 6.63
N LEU A 205 15.64 -53.73 5.59
CA LEU A 205 15.99 -54.47 4.38
C LEU A 205 16.20 -53.48 3.23
N THR A 206 17.27 -53.69 2.44
CA THR A 206 17.63 -52.83 1.31
C THR A 206 17.67 -53.63 0.01
N PHE A 207 16.93 -53.18 -1.00
CA PHE A 207 16.80 -53.77 -2.32
C PHE A 207 17.38 -52.81 -3.37
N PRO A 208 18.71 -52.81 -3.60
CA PRO A 208 19.38 -51.82 -4.44
C PRO A 208 19.25 -52.18 -5.93
N PHE A 209 18.08 -51.89 -6.52
CA PHE A 209 17.79 -52.16 -7.94
C PHE A 209 18.60 -51.30 -8.93
N GLY A 210 19.19 -50.19 -8.48
CA GLY A 210 20.06 -49.34 -9.31
C GLY A 210 19.38 -48.62 -10.48
N ARG A 211 18.04 -48.69 -10.55
CA ARG A 211 17.17 -47.96 -11.47
C ARG A 211 15.82 -47.68 -10.81
N PRO A 212 15.07 -46.64 -11.23
CA PRO A 212 13.68 -46.41 -10.81
C PRO A 212 12.85 -47.69 -10.94
N THR A 213 12.33 -48.13 -9.80
CA THR A 213 11.59 -49.39 -9.63
C THR A 213 10.38 -49.08 -8.75
N GLY A 214 9.17 -49.38 -9.20
CA GLY A 214 7.97 -49.32 -8.38
C GLY A 214 7.87 -50.55 -7.47
N ALA A 215 7.25 -50.38 -6.31
CA ALA A 215 6.93 -51.46 -5.38
C ALA A 215 5.43 -51.55 -5.08
N ALA A 216 4.97 -52.75 -4.74
CA ALA A 216 3.72 -53.02 -4.04
C ALA A 216 3.98 -54.03 -2.91
N ILE A 217 3.35 -53.82 -1.75
CA ILE A 217 3.55 -54.65 -0.55
C ILE A 217 2.19 -54.86 0.15
N TRP A 218 1.85 -56.10 0.47
CA TRP A 218 0.59 -56.48 1.12
C TRP A 218 0.75 -57.71 2.02
N ASP A 219 -0.16 -57.90 2.97
CA ASP A 219 -0.27 -59.13 3.77
C ASP A 219 -1.34 -60.04 3.16
N ARG A 220 -1.03 -61.32 2.98
CA ARG A 220 -1.99 -62.34 2.56
C ARG A 220 -1.52 -63.74 2.98
N ALA A 221 -2.46 -64.53 3.52
CA ALA A 221 -2.26 -65.91 3.96
C ALA A 221 -1.12 -66.11 4.99
N GLY A 222 -0.82 -65.09 5.82
CA GLY A 222 0.26 -65.15 6.81
C GLY A 222 1.66 -64.83 6.25
N PHE A 223 1.72 -64.38 5.00
CA PHE A 223 2.94 -63.89 4.35
C PHE A 223 2.82 -62.39 4.05
N LEU A 224 3.88 -61.66 4.34
CA LEU A 224 4.13 -60.34 3.77
C LEU A 224 4.74 -60.51 2.38
N TRP A 225 4.05 -59.99 1.38
CA TRP A 225 4.39 -60.06 -0.03
C TRP A 225 5.04 -58.77 -0.52
N PHE A 226 5.99 -58.89 -1.44
CA PHE A 226 6.68 -57.79 -2.11
C PHE A 226 6.72 -58.05 -3.60
N ALA A 227 6.13 -57.16 -4.39
CA ALA A 227 6.24 -57.17 -5.85
C ALA A 227 6.97 -55.90 -6.31
N PHE A 228 7.99 -56.09 -7.15
CA PHE A 228 8.75 -55.01 -7.79
C PHE A 228 8.68 -55.18 -9.31
N ASP A 229 8.40 -54.12 -10.06
CA ASP A 229 8.32 -54.15 -11.53
C ASP A 229 9.65 -54.49 -12.22
N THR A 230 10.76 -54.36 -11.51
CA THR A 230 12.09 -54.73 -11.98
C THR A 230 12.40 -56.18 -11.63
N ARG A 231 12.63 -56.98 -12.68
CA ARG A 231 13.03 -58.40 -12.57
C ARG A 231 14.53 -58.53 -12.25
N ALA A 232 14.84 -59.28 -11.22
CA ALA A 232 16.20 -59.59 -10.75
C ALA A 232 16.24 -60.96 -10.07
N GLU A 233 17.43 -61.48 -9.78
CA GLU A 233 17.65 -62.63 -8.90
C GLU A 233 18.19 -62.12 -7.55
N LEU A 234 17.47 -62.36 -6.44
CA LEU A 234 17.85 -61.83 -5.13
C LEU A 234 18.69 -62.82 -4.32
N ASP A 235 19.87 -62.41 -3.87
CA ASP A 235 20.62 -63.14 -2.85
C ASP A 235 20.01 -62.89 -1.46
N LEU A 236 19.06 -63.76 -1.11
CA LEU A 236 18.41 -63.82 0.19
C LEU A 236 19.28 -64.50 1.26
N GLY A 237 20.51 -64.95 0.93
CA GLY A 237 21.39 -65.66 1.84
C GLY A 237 21.75 -64.85 3.08
N ARG A 238 21.97 -63.53 2.92
CA ARG A 238 22.24 -62.60 4.03
C ARG A 238 21.03 -62.44 4.94
N VAL A 239 19.82 -62.28 4.38
CA VAL A 239 18.57 -62.14 5.14
C VAL A 239 18.33 -63.39 6.00
N ARG A 240 18.54 -64.58 5.44
CA ARG A 240 18.40 -65.88 6.14
C ARG A 240 19.45 -66.12 7.23
N GLN A 241 20.54 -65.35 7.27
CA GLN A 241 21.59 -65.43 8.29
C GLN A 241 21.42 -64.37 9.39
N GLU A 242 21.16 -63.12 8.99
CA GLU A 242 21.16 -61.98 9.92
C GLU A 242 19.77 -61.66 10.49
N ALA A 243 18.69 -61.89 9.73
CA ALA A 243 17.32 -61.51 10.14
C ALA A 243 16.49 -62.69 10.70
N ASN A 244 17.08 -63.86 10.91
CA ASN A 244 16.37 -65.11 11.22
C ASN A 244 15.62 -65.15 12.58
N GLN A 245 15.83 -64.16 13.45
CA GLN A 245 15.07 -63.99 14.70
C GLN A 245 13.76 -63.22 14.50
N VAL A 246 13.58 -62.58 13.34
CA VAL A 246 12.42 -61.75 12.99
C VAL A 246 11.70 -62.32 11.76
N ILE A 247 12.45 -62.83 10.77
CA ILE A 247 11.91 -63.40 9.53
C ILE A 247 12.12 -64.92 9.54
N GLY A 248 11.04 -65.69 9.67
CA GLY A 248 11.09 -67.16 9.73
C GLY A 248 11.39 -67.82 8.39
N VAL A 249 10.60 -67.54 7.35
CA VAL A 249 10.82 -67.96 5.97
C VAL A 249 10.87 -66.74 5.07
N ILE A 250 11.78 -66.74 4.09
CA ILE A 250 11.83 -65.77 3.00
C ILE A 250 12.26 -66.46 1.70
N GLU A 251 11.51 -66.28 0.63
CA GLU A 251 11.77 -66.85 -0.68
C GLU A 251 11.34 -65.93 -1.83
N GLN A 252 12.06 -66.04 -2.95
CA GLN A 252 11.69 -65.41 -4.22
C GLN A 252 10.91 -66.43 -5.05
N LEU A 253 9.83 -65.99 -5.69
CA LEU A 253 9.04 -66.76 -6.64
C LEU A 253 9.36 -66.29 -8.07
N GLU A 254 9.24 -67.19 -9.05
CA GLU A 254 9.40 -66.83 -10.45
C GLU A 254 8.22 -66.00 -10.95
N ASN A 255 8.50 -64.83 -11.51
CA ASN A 255 7.51 -64.01 -12.21
C ASN A 255 8.14 -63.43 -13.48
N PRO A 256 7.49 -63.49 -14.65
CA PRO A 256 8.02 -62.91 -15.89
C PRO A 256 7.96 -61.38 -15.92
N GLN A 257 7.07 -60.75 -15.14
CA GLN A 257 6.77 -59.31 -15.16
C GLN A 257 7.53 -58.50 -14.10
N GLY A 258 8.37 -59.13 -13.26
CA GLY A 258 9.11 -58.43 -12.21
C GLY A 258 9.80 -59.36 -11.20
N THR A 259 10.12 -58.84 -10.01
CA THR A 259 10.63 -59.62 -8.87
C THR A 259 9.53 -59.79 -7.83
N LEU A 260 9.27 -61.03 -7.41
CA LEU A 260 8.24 -61.38 -6.44
C LEU A 260 8.87 -62.11 -5.24
N VAL A 261 8.69 -61.58 -4.03
CA VAL A 261 9.22 -62.14 -2.78
C VAL A 261 8.09 -62.29 -1.78
N ARG A 262 8.11 -63.36 -0.99
CA ARG A 262 7.23 -63.51 0.18
C ARG A 262 8.03 -63.89 1.42
N MET A 263 7.59 -63.42 2.58
CA MET A 263 8.17 -63.76 3.87
C MET A 263 7.13 -63.86 4.99
N THR A 264 7.37 -64.70 5.99
CA THR A 264 6.54 -64.76 7.20
C THR A 264 6.86 -63.59 8.13
N ILE A 265 5.86 -62.86 8.62
CA ILE A 265 6.03 -61.72 9.53
C ILE A 265 5.59 -62.05 10.98
N PRO A 266 6.23 -61.49 12.02
CA PRO A 266 5.72 -61.53 13.39
C PRO A 266 4.49 -60.63 13.60
N GLU A 267 3.64 -60.97 14.57
CA GLU A 267 2.59 -60.06 15.05
C GLU A 267 3.18 -58.81 15.71
N GLY A 268 2.49 -57.66 15.59
CA GLY A 268 2.88 -56.41 16.24
C GLY A 268 4.00 -55.61 15.55
N VAL A 269 4.24 -55.86 14.27
CA VAL A 269 5.19 -55.11 13.43
C VAL A 269 4.45 -54.03 12.62
N GLY A 270 5.05 -52.85 12.48
CA GLY A 270 4.69 -51.81 11.51
C GLY A 270 5.75 -51.68 10.42
N LEU A 271 5.38 -51.10 9.28
CA LEU A 271 6.24 -50.98 8.09
C LEU A 271 6.42 -49.52 7.67
N ILE A 272 7.67 -49.12 7.42
CA ILE A 272 8.02 -47.84 6.81
C ILE A 272 8.84 -48.11 5.55
N THR A 273 8.29 -47.74 4.39
CA THR A 273 8.98 -47.83 3.09
C THR A 273 9.62 -46.50 2.71
N LYS A 274 10.80 -46.55 2.08
CA LYS A 274 11.46 -45.41 1.43
C LYS A 274 12.09 -45.86 0.11
N GLN A 275 12.20 -44.96 -0.85
CA GLN A 275 13.00 -45.17 -2.06
C GLN A 275 14.36 -44.47 -1.90
N ASP A 276 15.43 -45.06 -2.44
CA ASP A 276 16.77 -44.45 -2.48
C ASP A 276 16.98 -43.59 -3.75
N GLU A 277 18.07 -42.81 -3.78
CA GLU A 277 18.38 -41.89 -4.88
C GLU A 277 18.63 -42.58 -6.24
N LEU A 278 18.81 -43.90 -6.25
CA LEU A 278 18.99 -44.72 -7.45
C LEU A 278 17.72 -45.51 -7.81
N GLY A 279 16.63 -45.35 -7.07
CA GLY A 279 15.35 -46.01 -7.30
C GLY A 279 15.18 -47.38 -6.64
N GLY A 280 16.16 -47.82 -5.84
CA GLY A 280 16.04 -49.01 -4.97
C GLY A 280 15.16 -48.74 -3.75
N TRP A 281 14.83 -49.80 -3.01
CA TRP A 281 13.88 -49.74 -1.88
C TRP A 281 14.54 -50.04 -0.54
N VAL A 282 14.18 -49.24 0.47
CA VAL A 282 14.48 -49.49 1.89
C VAL A 282 13.17 -49.75 2.62
N VAL A 283 13.08 -50.89 3.30
CA VAL A 283 11.92 -51.31 4.08
C VAL A 283 12.34 -51.48 5.53
N THR A 284 11.86 -50.61 6.40
CA THR A 284 12.07 -50.69 7.85
C THR A 284 10.86 -51.34 8.52
N MET A 285 11.12 -52.37 9.32
CA MET A 285 10.21 -53.01 10.25
C MET A 285 10.53 -52.55 11.67
N GLU A 286 9.53 -52.07 12.41
CA GLU A 286 9.62 -51.68 13.81
C GLU A 286 8.33 -52.06 14.57
N ALA A 287 8.29 -51.91 15.90
CA ALA A 287 7.10 -52.27 16.69
C ALA A 287 5.92 -51.32 16.40
N GLY A 288 4.79 -51.85 15.95
CA GLY A 288 3.66 -51.03 15.50
C GLY A 288 2.48 -51.84 14.97
N GLN A 289 1.65 -51.19 14.14
CA GLN A 289 0.58 -51.86 13.39
C GLN A 289 0.89 -51.89 11.90
N LEU A 290 0.45 -52.95 11.25
CA LEU A 290 0.46 -53.10 9.80
C LEU A 290 -0.59 -52.18 9.15
N GLN A 291 -0.19 -50.97 8.75
CA GLN A 291 -0.98 -50.04 7.95
C GLN A 291 -0.10 -49.23 6.97
N PRO A 292 -0.64 -48.70 5.85
CA PRO A 292 0.05 -47.73 4.99
C PRO A 292 0.24 -46.38 5.70
N VAL A 293 1.23 -45.60 5.24
CA VAL A 293 1.56 -44.26 5.76
C VAL A 293 0.56 -43.22 5.24
N GLU A 294 0.23 -43.29 3.95
CA GLU A 294 -0.76 -42.43 3.28
C GLU A 294 -1.87 -43.29 2.69
N ARG A 295 -3.12 -42.90 2.91
CA ARG A 295 -4.29 -43.78 2.70
C ARG A 295 -4.94 -43.52 1.36
N LEU A 296 -4.75 -44.45 0.42
CA LEU A 296 -5.42 -44.43 -0.88
C LEU A 296 -6.93 -44.63 -0.69
N GLY A 297 -7.72 -43.65 -1.12
CA GLY A 297 -9.19 -43.70 -1.07
C GLY A 297 -9.79 -43.91 -2.46
N PRO A 298 -10.29 -45.11 -2.81
CA PRO A 298 -10.90 -45.35 -4.11
C PRO A 298 -12.22 -44.60 -4.31
N THR A 299 -12.38 -43.97 -5.46
CA THR A 299 -13.60 -43.30 -5.91
C THR A 299 -14.26 -44.09 -7.04
N ILE A 300 -15.55 -43.86 -7.24
CA ILE A 300 -16.28 -44.42 -8.38
C ILE A 300 -16.44 -43.32 -9.43
N GLU A 301 -15.91 -43.56 -10.61
CA GLU A 301 -16.08 -42.71 -11.79
C GLU A 301 -17.08 -43.36 -12.76
N LEU A 302 -17.62 -42.55 -13.68
CA LEU A 302 -18.26 -43.02 -14.89
C LEU A 302 -17.29 -42.78 -16.06
N ASP A 303 -17.21 -43.75 -16.98
CA ASP A 303 -16.53 -43.61 -18.25
C ASP A 303 -17.39 -42.83 -19.27
N ASP A 304 -16.82 -42.49 -20.43
CA ASP A 304 -17.52 -41.75 -21.51
C ASP A 304 -18.76 -42.50 -22.01
N ASP A 305 -18.72 -43.84 -21.97
CA ASP A 305 -19.84 -44.77 -22.24
C ASP A 305 -20.91 -44.82 -21.11
N THR A 306 -20.80 -43.97 -20.09
CA THR A 306 -21.57 -44.02 -18.81
C THR A 306 -21.39 -45.30 -17.98
N LYS A 307 -20.36 -46.10 -18.28
CA LYS A 307 -20.00 -47.32 -17.53
C LYS A 307 -19.29 -46.98 -16.23
N ALA A 308 -19.69 -47.58 -15.11
CA ALA A 308 -19.01 -47.37 -13.84
C ALA A 308 -17.61 -48.03 -13.80
N ARG A 309 -16.64 -47.32 -13.23
CA ARG A 309 -15.26 -47.79 -12.97
C ARG A 309 -14.77 -47.36 -11.59
N LEU A 310 -13.88 -48.12 -10.98
CA LEU A 310 -13.22 -47.73 -9.73
C LEU A 310 -11.90 -47.02 -10.07
N ALA A 311 -11.66 -45.85 -9.49
CA ALA A 311 -10.43 -45.10 -9.64
C ALA A 311 -9.72 -44.96 -8.29
N VAL A 312 -8.45 -45.35 -8.21
CA VAL A 312 -7.60 -45.13 -7.04
C VAL A 312 -6.57 -44.05 -7.39
N PRO A 313 -6.66 -42.83 -6.83
CA PRO A 313 -5.76 -41.74 -7.18
C PRO A 313 -4.35 -42.03 -6.68
N LEU A 314 -3.42 -42.28 -7.60
CA LEU A 314 -2.05 -42.69 -7.31
C LEU A 314 -1.17 -42.33 -8.50
N THR A 315 -0.02 -41.69 -8.24
CA THR A 315 0.90 -41.23 -9.30
C THR A 315 2.14 -42.13 -9.36
N GLY A 316 2.96 -41.99 -10.41
CA GLY A 316 4.19 -42.78 -10.53
C GLY A 316 3.95 -44.29 -10.57
N VAL A 317 2.81 -44.66 -11.15
CA VAL A 317 2.31 -46.03 -11.34
C VAL A 317 3.01 -46.68 -12.54
N HIS A 318 3.37 -47.95 -12.40
CA HIS A 318 3.94 -48.77 -13.48
C HIS A 318 2.92 -49.80 -14.02
N ASP A 319 3.34 -50.62 -14.99
CA ASP A 319 2.44 -51.63 -15.58
C ASP A 319 1.90 -52.63 -14.55
N THR A 320 0.69 -53.12 -14.78
CA THR A 320 0.04 -54.07 -13.85
C THR A 320 0.71 -55.43 -13.92
N MET A 321 1.30 -55.84 -12.80
CA MET A 321 1.84 -57.18 -12.59
C MET A 321 0.71 -58.17 -12.29
N THR A 322 0.91 -59.41 -12.72
CA THR A 322 0.04 -60.55 -12.43
C THR A 322 0.78 -61.49 -11.51
N VAL A 323 0.15 -61.85 -10.38
CA VAL A 323 0.75 -62.68 -9.33
C VAL A 323 -0.21 -63.83 -9.04
N GLU A 324 0.27 -65.07 -9.14
CA GLU A 324 -0.48 -66.25 -8.71
C GLU A 324 -0.16 -66.53 -7.24
N ASP A 325 -1.19 -66.65 -6.39
CA ASP A 325 -1.04 -67.00 -4.98
C ASP A 325 -1.04 -68.54 -4.83
N PRO A 326 0.05 -69.18 -4.41
CA PRO A 326 0.15 -70.63 -4.33
C PRO A 326 -0.53 -71.22 -3.08
N GLU A 327 -0.90 -70.40 -2.08
CA GLU A 327 -1.61 -70.83 -0.87
C GLU A 327 -3.14 -70.73 -1.05
N VAL A 328 -3.60 -69.69 -1.76
CA VAL A 328 -5.04 -69.45 -1.99
C VAL A 328 -5.51 -69.97 -3.36
N GLY A 329 -4.62 -70.06 -4.36
CA GLY A 329 -4.90 -70.60 -5.69
C GLY A 329 -5.58 -69.64 -6.66
N ASP A 330 -5.59 -68.33 -6.39
CA ASP A 330 -6.16 -67.27 -7.24
C ASP A 330 -5.08 -66.34 -7.83
N THR A 331 -5.51 -65.53 -8.80
CA THR A 331 -4.63 -64.59 -9.52
C THR A 331 -4.90 -63.15 -9.10
N LEU A 332 -3.88 -62.48 -8.55
CA LEU A 332 -3.90 -61.07 -8.18
C LEU A 332 -3.42 -60.19 -9.34
N ARG A 333 -4.03 -59.00 -9.46
CA ARG A 333 -3.52 -57.87 -10.26
C ARG A 333 -2.88 -56.88 -9.29
N VAL A 334 -1.58 -56.75 -9.37
CA VAL A 334 -0.74 -55.96 -8.47
C VAL A 334 -0.23 -54.74 -9.23
N VAL A 335 -0.35 -53.55 -8.64
CA VAL A 335 0.01 -52.29 -9.29
C VAL A 335 1.08 -51.58 -8.45
N PRO A 336 2.37 -51.71 -8.84
CA PRO A 336 3.47 -51.02 -8.18
C PRO A 336 3.43 -49.50 -8.38
N THR A 337 3.91 -48.76 -7.38
CA THR A 337 4.16 -47.32 -7.47
C THR A 337 5.53 -46.98 -6.92
N THR A 338 6.13 -45.91 -7.44
CA THR A 338 7.34 -45.28 -6.91
C THR A 338 7.08 -44.37 -5.71
N GLN A 339 5.83 -44.01 -5.39
CA GLN A 339 5.52 -43.20 -4.21
C GLN A 339 5.61 -44.03 -2.91
N PRO A 340 6.55 -43.74 -1.99
CA PRO A 340 6.70 -44.54 -0.77
C PRO A 340 5.56 -44.27 0.23
N GLY A 341 4.99 -45.34 0.79
CA GLY A 341 4.02 -45.33 1.88
C GLY A 341 2.55 -45.22 1.48
N TYR A 342 2.24 -45.15 0.18
CA TYR A 342 0.87 -45.03 -0.33
C TYR A 342 0.23 -46.42 -0.51
N GLY A 343 -0.84 -46.71 0.22
CA GLY A 343 -1.53 -48.00 0.17
C GLY A 343 -2.99 -47.98 0.65
N ILE A 344 -3.65 -49.13 0.56
CA ILE A 344 -5.05 -49.35 0.93
C ILE A 344 -5.11 -49.84 2.37
N GLU A 345 -5.73 -49.08 3.29
CA GLU A 345 -5.81 -49.47 4.71
C GLU A 345 -6.68 -50.72 4.96
N SER A 346 -7.81 -50.84 4.25
CA SER A 346 -8.88 -51.78 4.58
C SER A 346 -9.43 -52.47 3.34
N ALA A 347 -9.81 -53.75 3.49
CA ALA A 347 -10.28 -54.58 2.38
C ALA A 347 -11.64 -54.10 1.83
N LEU A 348 -11.66 -53.69 0.56
CA LEU A 348 -12.86 -53.21 -0.12
C LEU A 348 -13.42 -54.32 -1.03
N HIS A 349 -14.62 -54.78 -0.71
CA HIS A 349 -15.24 -55.92 -1.37
C HIS A 349 -16.29 -55.45 -2.38
N TYR A 350 -16.14 -55.83 -3.64
CA TYR A 350 -17.08 -55.53 -4.73
C TYR A 350 -17.63 -56.83 -5.33
N PRO A 351 -18.77 -56.82 -6.06
CA PRO A 351 -19.38 -58.05 -6.58
C PRO A 351 -18.52 -58.85 -7.57
N GLU A 352 -17.49 -58.24 -8.15
CA GLU A 352 -16.68 -58.80 -9.23
C GLU A 352 -15.17 -58.90 -8.89
N PHE A 353 -14.71 -58.22 -7.82
CA PHE A 353 -13.32 -58.23 -7.33
C PHE A 353 -13.24 -57.71 -5.89
N ASN A 354 -12.12 -57.96 -5.21
CA ASN A 354 -11.77 -57.33 -3.95
C ASN A 354 -10.51 -56.48 -4.11
N VAL A 355 -10.46 -55.30 -3.49
CA VAL A 355 -9.20 -54.55 -3.30
C VAL A 355 -8.67 -54.94 -1.93
N LEU A 356 -7.45 -55.48 -1.88
CA LEU A 356 -6.84 -55.97 -0.65
C LEU A 356 -6.18 -54.82 0.14
N PRO A 357 -6.00 -54.96 1.48
CA PRO A 357 -5.14 -54.07 2.23
C PRO A 357 -3.71 -54.11 1.68
N SER A 358 -3.06 -52.96 1.58
CA SER A 358 -1.68 -52.80 1.12
C SER A 358 -0.97 -51.69 1.88
N PHE A 359 0.33 -51.87 2.11
CA PHE A 359 1.22 -50.85 2.69
C PHE A 359 1.72 -49.87 1.63
N GLN A 360 1.77 -50.36 0.40
CA GLN A 360 2.49 -49.80 -0.73
C GLN A 360 1.81 -50.32 -2.01
N GLY A 361 1.46 -49.44 -2.94
CA GLY A 361 0.77 -49.79 -4.19
C GLY A 361 -0.67 -50.27 -4.00
N VAL A 362 -1.28 -50.78 -5.07
CA VAL A 362 -2.68 -51.27 -5.07
C VAL A 362 -2.71 -52.75 -5.46
N VAL A 363 -3.53 -53.55 -4.77
CA VAL A 363 -3.68 -54.99 -5.05
C VAL A 363 -5.15 -55.33 -5.23
N VAL A 364 -5.49 -55.92 -6.38
CA VAL A 364 -6.85 -56.30 -6.76
C VAL A 364 -6.91 -57.81 -6.97
N ALA A 365 -7.80 -58.49 -6.24
CA ALA A 365 -8.14 -59.89 -6.40
C ALA A 365 -9.44 -60.01 -7.24
N PRO A 366 -9.36 -60.18 -8.58
CA PRO A 366 -10.54 -60.42 -9.42
C PRO A 366 -11.24 -61.74 -9.06
N ILE A 367 -12.58 -61.71 -9.00
CA ILE A 367 -13.41 -62.92 -8.84
C ILE A 367 -13.70 -63.56 -10.22
N ASN A 368 -13.50 -62.82 -11.32
CA ASN A 368 -13.67 -63.31 -12.69
C ASN A 368 -12.81 -62.55 -13.72
N ASP A 369 -12.55 -63.19 -14.86
CA ASP A 369 -11.62 -62.71 -15.90
C ASP A 369 -12.04 -61.41 -16.63
N ARG A 370 -13.28 -60.92 -16.44
CA ARG A 370 -13.75 -59.67 -17.06
C ARG A 370 -13.15 -58.43 -16.39
N VAL A 371 -12.67 -58.57 -15.15
CA VAL A 371 -12.10 -57.45 -14.39
C VAL A 371 -10.71 -57.12 -14.93
N LYS A 372 -10.60 -55.89 -15.46
CA LYS A 372 -9.36 -55.33 -15.99
C LYS A 372 -8.86 -54.25 -15.05
N VAL A 373 -7.55 -54.22 -14.85
CA VAL A 373 -6.85 -53.16 -14.13
C VAL A 373 -5.92 -52.48 -15.12
N SER A 374 -6.00 -51.16 -15.21
CA SER A 374 -5.15 -50.33 -16.05
C SER A 374 -4.68 -49.11 -15.26
N HIS A 375 -3.74 -48.35 -15.81
CA HIS A 375 -3.34 -47.05 -15.27
C HIS A 375 -3.78 -45.93 -16.22
N ARG A 376 -4.24 -44.82 -15.65
CA ARG A 376 -4.49 -43.56 -16.36
C ARG A 376 -3.28 -42.65 -16.14
N THR A 377 -2.58 -42.27 -17.21
CA THR A 377 -1.46 -41.32 -17.15
C THR A 377 -1.96 -39.88 -17.16
N GLY A 378 -1.20 -38.95 -16.58
CA GLY A 378 -1.54 -37.52 -16.52
C GLY A 378 -1.30 -36.76 -17.83
N ALA A 379 -1.05 -37.45 -18.94
CA ALA A 379 -0.64 -36.86 -20.20
C ALA A 379 -1.80 -36.06 -20.84
N ALA A 380 -1.64 -34.74 -20.92
CA ALA A 380 -2.58 -33.90 -21.65
C ALA A 380 -2.46 -34.15 -23.16
N ASN A 381 -3.49 -34.78 -23.76
CA ASN A 381 -3.59 -34.96 -25.20
C ASN A 381 -3.66 -33.60 -25.91
N GLN A 382 -2.51 -33.13 -26.40
CA GLN A 382 -2.46 -32.11 -27.44
C GLN A 382 -2.84 -32.78 -28.76
N GLY A 383 -4.04 -32.51 -29.30
CA GLY A 383 -4.32 -32.94 -30.67
C GLY A 383 -5.75 -33.19 -31.12
N GLU A 384 -6.78 -33.07 -30.28
CA GLU A 384 -8.17 -33.06 -30.80
C GLU A 384 -9.12 -32.25 -29.92
N ILE A 385 -10.17 -31.69 -30.53
CA ILE A 385 -11.16 -30.84 -29.84
C ILE A 385 -12.28 -31.75 -29.31
N ALA A 386 -12.09 -32.28 -28.11
CA ALA A 386 -13.13 -32.97 -27.36
C ALA A 386 -14.13 -32.00 -26.71
N ASP A 387 -15.33 -32.51 -26.40
CA ASP A 387 -16.50 -31.73 -25.99
C ASP A 387 -16.29 -30.96 -24.65
N PRO A 388 -16.57 -29.64 -24.59
CA PRO A 388 -16.45 -28.85 -23.36
C PRO A 388 -17.49 -29.20 -22.26
N THR A 389 -18.44 -30.11 -22.53
CA THR A 389 -19.41 -30.62 -21.55
C THR A 389 -19.01 -31.96 -20.92
N ALA A 390 -17.92 -32.59 -21.36
CA ALA A 390 -17.41 -33.83 -20.76
C ALA A 390 -16.83 -33.60 -19.34
N PRO A 391 -17.11 -34.49 -18.36
CA PRO A 391 -16.63 -34.32 -16.99
C PRO A 391 -15.11 -34.47 -16.90
N ALA A 392 -14.42 -33.46 -16.38
CA ALA A 392 -12.95 -33.40 -16.37
C ALA A 392 -12.29 -34.33 -15.33
N THR A 393 -12.21 -35.63 -15.61
CA THR A 393 -11.54 -36.67 -14.79
C THR A 393 -10.00 -36.56 -14.83
N ARG A 394 -9.46 -35.46 -14.30
CA ARG A 394 -8.01 -35.17 -14.24
C ARG A 394 -7.31 -35.85 -13.06
N GLY A 395 -6.21 -36.53 -13.34
CA GLY A 395 -5.29 -37.12 -12.35
C GLY A 395 -4.70 -38.44 -12.85
N GLU A 396 -3.52 -38.81 -12.34
CA GLU A 396 -3.04 -40.19 -12.46
C GLU A 396 -3.81 -41.09 -11.49
N ALA A 397 -4.17 -42.28 -11.94
CA ALA A 397 -4.92 -43.23 -11.14
C ALA A 397 -4.76 -44.67 -11.63
N VAL A 398 -4.84 -45.62 -10.70
CA VAL A 398 -5.16 -47.02 -11.01
C VAL A 398 -6.65 -47.08 -11.31
N VAL A 399 -7.04 -47.72 -12.41
CA VAL A 399 -8.44 -47.81 -12.85
C VAL A 399 -8.83 -49.29 -12.95
N VAL A 400 -9.91 -49.67 -12.28
CA VAL A 400 -10.50 -51.02 -12.34
C VAL A 400 -11.82 -50.95 -13.10
N THR A 401 -11.94 -51.76 -14.15
CA THR A 401 -13.10 -51.83 -15.05
C THR A 401 -13.56 -53.27 -15.26
N ALA A 402 -14.73 -53.44 -15.87
CA ALA A 402 -15.16 -54.68 -16.50
C ALA A 402 -15.75 -54.37 -17.89
N ASP A 403 -15.86 -55.36 -18.78
CA ASP A 403 -16.26 -55.18 -20.19
C ASP A 403 -17.56 -54.38 -20.39
N ASN A 404 -18.52 -54.51 -19.47
CA ASN A 404 -19.82 -53.83 -19.49
C ASN A 404 -19.92 -52.68 -18.46
N GLY A 405 -18.81 -52.30 -17.81
CA GLY A 405 -18.81 -51.48 -16.59
C GLY A 405 -19.02 -52.32 -15.33
N LEU A 406 -18.64 -51.77 -14.17
CA LEU A 406 -18.77 -52.42 -12.86
C LEU A 406 -20.21 -52.37 -12.35
N ASN A 407 -20.68 -53.48 -11.79
CA ASN A 407 -22.02 -53.59 -11.18
C ASN A 407 -22.09 -52.92 -9.78
N ILE A 408 -22.01 -51.59 -9.71
CA ILE A 408 -22.07 -50.80 -8.47
C ILE A 408 -23.37 -49.99 -8.42
N SER A 409 -24.14 -50.10 -7.33
CA SER A 409 -25.37 -49.33 -7.16
C SER A 409 -25.09 -47.87 -6.73
N PRO A 410 -25.89 -46.88 -7.18
CA PRO A 410 -25.76 -45.48 -6.76
C PRO A 410 -25.89 -45.26 -5.24
N GLU A 411 -26.61 -46.14 -4.53
CA GLU A 411 -26.68 -46.11 -3.06
C GLU A 411 -25.39 -46.65 -2.41
N GLY A 412 -24.79 -47.71 -2.95
CA GLY A 412 -23.51 -48.23 -2.46
C GLY A 412 -22.39 -47.20 -2.57
N ALA A 413 -22.35 -46.43 -3.66
CA ALA A 413 -21.42 -45.32 -3.84
C ALA A 413 -21.58 -44.22 -2.77
N ARG A 414 -22.82 -43.89 -2.39
CA ARG A 414 -23.13 -42.91 -1.34
C ARG A 414 -22.77 -43.41 0.06
N LEU A 415 -23.05 -44.69 0.34
CA LEU A 415 -22.71 -45.31 1.63
C LEU A 415 -21.19 -45.39 1.82
N LEU A 416 -20.42 -45.78 0.80
CA LEU A 416 -18.96 -45.78 0.85
C LEU A 416 -18.39 -44.37 1.13
N ALA A 417 -18.87 -43.35 0.44
CA ALA A 417 -18.48 -41.95 0.68
C ALA A 417 -18.76 -41.48 2.12
N SER A 418 -19.86 -41.94 2.72
CA SER A 418 -20.19 -41.64 4.13
C SER A 418 -19.29 -42.37 5.14
N ALA A 419 -18.71 -43.51 4.76
CA ALA A 419 -17.84 -44.33 5.61
C ALA A 419 -16.37 -43.89 5.55
N THR A 420 -15.87 -43.49 4.37
CA THR A 420 -14.47 -43.05 4.18
C THR A 420 -14.24 -41.56 4.49
N GLY A 421 -15.31 -40.79 4.67
CA GLY A 421 -15.24 -39.34 4.92
C GLY A 421 -14.96 -38.48 3.67
N VAL A 422 -14.78 -39.11 2.51
CA VAL A 422 -14.57 -38.41 1.23
C VAL A 422 -15.92 -38.26 0.52
N ARG A 423 -16.43 -37.02 0.41
CA ARG A 423 -17.66 -36.72 -0.34
C ARG A 423 -17.52 -37.21 -1.79
N ALA A 424 -18.33 -38.18 -2.19
CA ALA A 424 -18.58 -38.44 -3.61
C ALA A 424 -19.20 -37.18 -4.23
N ARG A 425 -18.62 -36.68 -5.33
CA ARG A 425 -19.12 -35.51 -6.06
C ARG A 425 -20.37 -35.89 -6.86
N THR A 426 -21.52 -35.94 -6.19
CA THR A 426 -22.83 -35.87 -6.87
C THR A 426 -22.92 -34.54 -7.60
N GLY A 427 -23.30 -34.56 -8.87
CA GLY A 427 -23.24 -33.41 -9.79
C GLY A 427 -24.26 -32.30 -9.54
N ASP A 428 -24.18 -31.67 -8.38
CA ASP A 428 -24.80 -30.38 -8.09
C ASP A 428 -23.67 -29.33 -8.06
N ASP A 429 -23.43 -28.64 -9.18
CA ASP A 429 -22.28 -27.73 -9.37
C ASP A 429 -22.22 -26.61 -8.31
N ALA A 430 -23.35 -26.32 -7.65
CA ALA A 430 -23.49 -25.30 -6.63
C ALA A 430 -22.72 -25.55 -5.32
N ASP A 431 -22.20 -26.77 -5.10
CA ASP A 431 -21.35 -27.11 -3.94
C ASP A 431 -19.88 -27.42 -4.34
N ALA A 432 -19.53 -27.23 -5.61
CA ALA A 432 -18.16 -27.40 -6.11
C ALA A 432 -17.19 -26.42 -5.41
N GLY A 433 -16.22 -26.97 -4.68
CA GLY A 433 -15.15 -26.19 -4.02
C GLY A 433 -15.38 -25.86 -2.53
N ARG A 434 -16.50 -26.30 -1.91
CA ARG A 434 -16.70 -26.22 -0.46
C ARG A 434 -16.16 -27.44 0.28
N ILE A 435 -15.44 -27.18 1.37
CA ILE A 435 -14.86 -28.15 2.31
C ILE A 435 -15.61 -28.17 3.64
N PHE A 436 -16.35 -27.10 3.98
CA PHE A 436 -17.17 -27.03 5.17
C PHE A 436 -18.63 -27.43 4.89
N ASP A 437 -19.38 -27.73 5.94
CA ASP A 437 -20.79 -28.14 5.89
C ASP A 437 -21.62 -27.23 6.81
N LEU A 438 -21.52 -25.92 6.56
CA LEU A 438 -21.92 -24.87 7.51
C LEU A 438 -23.41 -24.94 7.90
N ASP A 439 -24.30 -25.32 6.98
CA ASP A 439 -25.73 -25.45 7.28
C ASP A 439 -26.04 -26.64 8.20
N ASN A 440 -25.45 -27.81 7.95
CA ASN A 440 -25.61 -28.96 8.85
C ASN A 440 -24.92 -28.73 10.21
N TRP A 441 -23.72 -28.12 10.20
CA TRP A 441 -22.95 -27.82 11.41
C TRP A 441 -23.66 -26.82 12.32
N ARG A 442 -24.50 -25.92 11.78
CA ARG A 442 -25.27 -24.97 12.61
C ARG A 442 -26.27 -25.61 13.55
N ARG A 443 -26.69 -26.87 13.35
CA ARG A 443 -27.68 -27.60 14.18
C ARG A 443 -28.91 -26.74 14.60
N GLY A 444 -29.40 -25.87 13.72
CA GLY A 444 -30.53 -24.95 13.98
C GLY A 444 -30.17 -23.50 14.34
N GLY A 445 -28.89 -23.12 14.29
CA GLY A 445 -28.44 -21.74 14.51
C GLY A 445 -28.35 -21.34 16.00
N LEU A 446 -28.18 -20.05 16.25
CA LEU A 446 -28.07 -19.50 17.61
C LEU A 446 -29.39 -19.55 18.40
N ASP A 447 -30.56 -19.59 17.74
CA ASP A 447 -31.85 -19.75 18.43
C ASP A 447 -31.96 -21.10 19.15
N ASN A 448 -31.31 -22.14 18.59
CA ASN A 448 -31.26 -23.48 19.18
C ASN A 448 -30.04 -23.69 20.11
N TYR A 449 -29.26 -22.65 20.40
CA TYR A 449 -27.93 -22.75 21.02
C TYR A 449 -27.90 -23.60 22.30
N ASN A 450 -28.80 -23.33 23.24
CA ASN A 450 -28.82 -24.03 24.53
C ASN A 450 -29.05 -25.56 24.38
N GLN A 451 -29.93 -25.96 23.46
CA GLN A 451 -30.21 -27.37 23.18
C GLN A 451 -29.08 -28.02 22.38
N ALA A 452 -28.56 -27.35 21.35
CA ALA A 452 -27.46 -27.85 20.54
C ALA A 452 -26.17 -28.06 21.37
N ILE A 453 -25.79 -27.09 22.20
CA ILE A 453 -24.61 -27.18 23.08
C ILE A 453 -24.80 -28.20 24.19
N THR A 454 -26.01 -28.34 24.76
CA THR A 454 -26.27 -29.41 25.77
C THR A 454 -26.11 -30.81 25.16
N GLY A 455 -26.54 -31.01 23.92
CA GLY A 455 -26.31 -32.24 23.17
C GLY A 455 -24.83 -32.49 22.89
N LEU A 456 -24.14 -31.51 22.29
CA LEU A 456 -22.71 -31.60 21.95
C LEU A 456 -21.80 -31.82 23.18
N LEU A 457 -22.06 -31.12 24.29
CA LEU A 457 -21.31 -31.32 25.52
C LEU A 457 -21.53 -32.73 26.08
N LYS A 458 -22.75 -33.27 25.99
CA LYS A 458 -23.02 -34.65 26.37
C LYS A 458 -22.33 -35.65 25.43
N GLU A 459 -22.35 -35.42 24.12
CA GLU A 459 -21.60 -36.22 23.13
C GLU A 459 -20.10 -36.29 23.48
N VAL A 460 -19.50 -35.18 23.97
CA VAL A 460 -18.09 -35.11 24.42
C VAL A 460 -17.84 -35.82 25.76
N VAL A 461 -18.80 -35.76 26.70
CA VAL A 461 -18.69 -36.38 28.03
C VAL A 461 -18.92 -37.90 27.99
N ASP A 462 -19.91 -38.36 27.22
CA ASP A 462 -20.22 -39.78 27.04
C ASP A 462 -19.17 -40.50 26.15
N SER A 463 -18.27 -39.73 25.48
CA SER A 463 -17.17 -40.27 24.67
C SER A 463 -15.96 -40.70 25.51
N GLY A 464 -15.58 -41.98 25.37
CA GLY A 464 -14.27 -42.50 25.80
C GLY A 464 -13.10 -41.82 25.08
N ASP A 465 -11.89 -41.96 25.64
CA ASP A 465 -10.72 -41.15 25.27
C ASP A 465 -10.41 -41.16 23.75
N GLU A 466 -10.40 -42.34 23.13
CA GLU A 466 -10.17 -42.54 21.69
C GLU A 466 -11.17 -41.78 20.80
N HIS A 467 -12.41 -41.63 21.26
CA HIS A 467 -13.51 -41.06 20.49
C HIS A 467 -13.76 -39.58 20.81
N ARG A 468 -13.22 -39.06 21.92
CA ARG A 468 -13.49 -37.71 22.41
C ARG A 468 -13.08 -36.61 21.42
N ASN A 469 -11.99 -36.78 20.68
CA ASN A 469 -11.59 -35.83 19.64
C ASN A 469 -12.58 -35.76 18.46
N LYS A 470 -13.34 -36.82 18.17
CA LYS A 470 -14.43 -36.77 17.18
C LYS A 470 -15.60 -35.91 17.66
N ALA A 471 -16.07 -36.14 18.89
CA ALA A 471 -17.13 -35.32 19.48
C ALA A 471 -16.73 -33.83 19.64
N ARG A 472 -15.47 -33.58 20.06
CA ARG A 472 -14.92 -32.22 20.11
C ARG A 472 -14.87 -31.55 18.73
N LEU A 473 -14.58 -32.29 17.66
CA LEU A 473 -14.59 -31.76 16.29
C LEU A 473 -15.97 -31.27 15.88
N ASP A 474 -17.03 -32.02 16.18
CA ASP A 474 -18.40 -31.64 15.85
C ASP A 474 -18.89 -30.45 16.69
N MET A 475 -18.38 -30.30 17.92
CA MET A 475 -18.59 -29.12 18.77
C MET A 475 -17.84 -27.89 18.23
N ALA A 476 -16.59 -28.05 17.79
CA ALA A 476 -15.82 -26.98 17.13
C ALA A 476 -16.45 -26.53 15.80
N ARG A 477 -16.93 -27.48 14.99
CA ARG A 477 -17.69 -27.24 13.76
C ARG A 477 -18.94 -26.42 14.01
N TYR A 478 -19.73 -26.78 15.03
CA TYR A 478 -20.90 -26.00 15.45
C TYR A 478 -20.50 -24.56 15.83
N TYR A 479 -19.43 -24.38 16.62
CA TYR A 479 -18.96 -23.05 16.99
C TYR A 479 -18.53 -22.22 15.76
N VAL A 480 -17.72 -22.76 14.84
CA VAL A 480 -17.33 -22.05 13.60
C VAL A 480 -18.56 -21.68 12.76
N ALA A 481 -19.49 -22.61 12.56
CA ALA A 481 -20.65 -22.40 11.70
C ALA A 481 -21.65 -21.34 12.25
N ASN A 482 -21.64 -21.11 13.57
CA ASN A 482 -22.39 -20.04 14.25
C ASN A 482 -21.55 -18.75 14.48
N GLY A 483 -20.32 -18.67 13.97
CA GLY A 483 -19.44 -17.50 14.09
C GLY A 483 -18.74 -17.34 15.46
N LEU A 484 -18.83 -18.34 16.33
CA LEU A 484 -18.30 -18.36 17.70
C LEU A 484 -16.79 -18.71 17.70
N GLY A 485 -16.00 -17.74 17.24
CA GLY A 485 -14.55 -17.88 17.00
C GLY A 485 -13.71 -18.28 18.22
N PRO A 486 -13.83 -17.61 19.38
CA PRO A 486 -13.04 -17.95 20.57
C PRO A 486 -13.32 -19.38 21.06
N GLU A 487 -14.58 -19.79 21.09
CA GLU A 487 -15.04 -21.12 21.51
C GLU A 487 -14.55 -22.20 20.53
N ALA A 488 -14.69 -21.96 19.22
CA ALA A 488 -14.13 -22.83 18.19
C ALA A 488 -12.62 -23.00 18.35
N ASN A 489 -11.89 -21.90 18.53
CA ASN A 489 -10.43 -21.91 18.66
C ASN A 489 -9.99 -22.70 19.89
N ALA A 490 -10.63 -22.52 21.04
CA ALA A 490 -10.32 -23.25 22.27
C ALA A 490 -10.53 -24.77 22.11
N MET A 491 -11.61 -25.20 21.46
CA MET A 491 -11.85 -26.62 21.18
C MET A 491 -10.82 -27.21 20.22
N ILE A 492 -10.46 -26.47 19.16
CA ILE A 492 -9.48 -26.89 18.14
C ILE A 492 -8.07 -27.00 18.74
N GLU A 493 -7.65 -26.04 19.57
CA GLU A 493 -6.36 -26.10 20.28
C GLU A 493 -6.30 -27.23 21.32
N MET A 494 -7.42 -27.56 21.97
CA MET A 494 -7.49 -28.72 22.87
C MET A 494 -7.33 -30.03 22.09
N MET A 495 -7.98 -30.16 20.94
CA MET A 495 -7.88 -31.37 20.10
C MET A 495 -6.46 -31.58 19.56
N GLU A 496 -5.81 -30.53 19.08
CA GLU A 496 -4.45 -30.58 18.52
C GLU A 496 -3.36 -30.81 19.61
N ARG A 497 -3.64 -30.42 20.86
CA ARG A 497 -2.79 -30.79 22.01
C ARG A 497 -2.88 -32.27 22.33
N ASP A 498 -4.09 -32.83 22.30
CA ASP A 498 -4.33 -34.23 22.67
C ASP A 498 -4.02 -35.20 21.50
N ASP A 499 -4.11 -34.73 20.24
CA ASP A 499 -3.69 -35.43 19.01
C ASP A 499 -2.93 -34.45 18.07
N PRO A 500 -1.59 -34.42 18.11
CA PRO A 500 -0.80 -33.57 17.22
C PRO A 500 -0.85 -33.95 15.73
N LEU A 501 -1.32 -35.16 15.38
CA LEU A 501 -1.42 -35.61 13.98
C LEU A 501 -2.67 -35.03 13.29
N ILE A 502 -3.73 -34.72 14.03
CA ILE A 502 -4.93 -34.06 13.46
C ILE A 502 -4.59 -32.70 12.81
N GLY A 503 -3.58 -31.99 13.34
CA GLY A 503 -3.05 -30.74 12.81
C GLY A 503 -2.40 -30.85 11.42
N GLN A 504 -2.16 -32.08 10.92
CA GLN A 504 -1.60 -32.32 9.59
C GLN A 504 -2.68 -32.42 8.49
N LYS A 505 -3.94 -32.73 8.86
CA LYS A 505 -5.07 -32.91 7.94
C LYS A 505 -5.52 -31.56 7.36
N SER A 506 -5.80 -31.52 6.06
CA SER A 506 -6.13 -30.31 5.30
C SER A 506 -7.39 -29.61 5.80
N GLU A 507 -8.47 -30.35 6.04
CA GLU A 507 -9.78 -29.80 6.42
C GLU A 507 -9.72 -29.24 7.85
N PHE A 508 -8.99 -29.91 8.75
CA PHE A 508 -8.75 -29.44 10.11
C PHE A 508 -7.86 -28.18 10.12
N ARG A 509 -6.83 -28.14 9.27
CA ARG A 509 -5.97 -26.96 9.06
C ARG A 509 -6.76 -25.76 8.56
N ALA A 510 -7.65 -25.95 7.57
CA ALA A 510 -8.56 -24.92 7.09
C ALA A 510 -9.55 -24.47 8.18
N LEU A 511 -10.16 -25.41 8.92
CA LEU A 511 -11.09 -25.11 10.02
C LEU A 511 -10.41 -24.30 11.13
N LYS A 512 -9.17 -24.65 11.48
CA LYS A 512 -8.33 -23.87 12.41
C LYS A 512 -8.02 -22.48 11.86
N GLY A 513 -7.72 -22.35 10.57
CA GLY A 513 -7.53 -21.05 9.90
C GLY A 513 -8.78 -20.16 9.99
N ALA A 514 -9.96 -20.72 9.74
CA ALA A 514 -11.25 -20.04 9.89
C ALA A 514 -11.52 -19.62 11.34
N ALA A 515 -11.31 -20.52 12.32
CA ALA A 515 -11.48 -20.21 13.74
C ALA A 515 -10.51 -19.11 14.20
N LYS A 516 -9.24 -19.15 13.76
CA LYS A 516 -8.24 -18.10 14.03
C LYS A 516 -8.65 -16.75 13.47
N PHE A 517 -9.20 -16.69 12.25
CA PHE A 517 -9.76 -15.46 11.68
C PHE A 517 -10.94 -14.93 12.52
N LEU A 518 -11.89 -15.80 12.88
CA LEU A 518 -13.07 -15.40 13.68
C LEU A 518 -12.66 -14.85 15.06
N ASN A 519 -11.62 -15.44 15.66
CA ASN A 519 -10.97 -15.04 16.92
C ASN A 519 -10.04 -13.80 16.77
N GLY A 520 -9.90 -13.21 15.57
CA GLY A 520 -9.07 -12.03 15.32
C GLY A 520 -7.57 -12.26 15.24
N GLN A 521 -7.12 -13.52 15.21
CA GLN A 521 -5.69 -13.91 15.15
C GLN A 521 -5.23 -14.04 13.69
N TYR A 522 -5.31 -12.94 12.94
CA TYR A 522 -5.15 -12.93 11.49
C TYR A 522 -3.76 -13.38 10.99
N GLU A 523 -2.70 -13.12 11.76
CA GLU A 523 -1.33 -13.61 11.53
C GLU A 523 -1.19 -15.13 11.59
N GLU A 524 -2.00 -15.80 12.41
CA GLU A 524 -2.00 -17.26 12.53
C GLU A 524 -2.92 -17.89 11.48
N ALA A 525 -4.07 -17.26 11.20
CA ALA A 525 -4.96 -17.66 10.11
C ALA A 525 -4.23 -17.63 8.75
N ASP A 526 -3.45 -16.59 8.48
CA ASP A 526 -2.62 -16.46 7.26
C ASP A 526 -1.68 -17.67 7.06
N ARG A 527 -0.93 -18.05 8.10
CA ARG A 527 0.00 -19.19 8.06
C ARG A 527 -0.69 -20.53 7.81
N LEU A 528 -1.96 -20.67 8.22
CA LEU A 528 -2.74 -21.89 8.06
C LEU A 528 -3.45 -21.96 6.69
N LEU A 529 -3.95 -20.83 6.21
CA LEU A 529 -4.72 -20.71 4.95
C LEU A 529 -3.82 -20.55 3.70
N THR A 530 -2.54 -20.23 3.90
CA THR A 530 -1.51 -20.17 2.85
C THR A 530 -0.63 -21.45 2.81
N ASP A 531 -0.93 -22.47 3.64
CA ASP A 531 -0.29 -23.78 3.58
C ASP A 531 -0.64 -24.50 2.26
N PRO A 532 0.34 -25.08 1.51
CA PRO A 532 0.08 -25.74 0.24
C PRO A 532 -1.03 -26.81 0.27
N ARG A 533 -1.22 -27.51 1.39
CA ARG A 533 -2.26 -28.55 1.56
C ARG A 533 -3.70 -28.02 1.51
N VAL A 534 -3.88 -26.71 1.70
CA VAL A 534 -5.19 -26.04 1.56
C VAL A 534 -5.18 -24.95 0.49
N GLY A 535 -4.02 -24.70 -0.14
CA GLY A 535 -3.76 -23.55 -1.01
C GLY A 535 -4.73 -23.43 -2.19
N ASP A 536 -5.09 -24.57 -2.78
CA ASP A 536 -5.96 -24.71 -3.96
C ASP A 536 -7.46 -24.80 -3.62
N MET A 537 -7.84 -25.03 -2.36
CA MET A 537 -9.24 -25.21 -1.97
C MET A 537 -10.02 -23.90 -2.09
N THR A 538 -11.05 -23.83 -2.94
CA THR A 538 -11.78 -22.59 -3.25
C THR A 538 -12.36 -21.90 -2.02
N GLU A 539 -12.88 -22.64 -1.04
CA GLU A 539 -13.34 -22.06 0.23
C GLU A 539 -12.18 -21.54 1.09
N ALA A 540 -11.02 -22.22 1.13
CA ALA A 540 -9.83 -21.70 1.81
C ALA A 540 -9.30 -20.40 1.16
N LYS A 541 -9.45 -20.25 -0.18
CA LYS A 541 -9.20 -18.98 -0.87
C LYS A 541 -10.09 -17.85 -0.34
N LEU A 542 -11.38 -18.09 -0.11
CA LEU A 542 -12.29 -17.09 0.48
C LEU A 542 -11.81 -16.63 1.86
N TRP A 543 -11.49 -17.59 2.74
CA TRP A 543 -10.97 -17.28 4.08
C TRP A 543 -9.61 -16.56 4.02
N ARG A 544 -8.70 -16.95 3.11
CA ARG A 544 -7.42 -16.27 2.87
C ARG A 544 -7.60 -14.84 2.37
N ALA A 545 -8.56 -14.62 1.47
CA ALA A 545 -8.87 -13.32 0.89
C ALA A 545 -9.32 -12.31 1.96
N VAL A 546 -10.36 -12.65 2.73
CA VAL A 546 -10.89 -11.78 3.78
C VAL A 546 -9.90 -11.61 4.94
N ASN A 547 -9.08 -12.62 5.24
CA ASN A 547 -7.99 -12.48 6.21
C ASN A 547 -6.96 -11.45 5.77
N ASN A 548 -6.55 -11.46 4.50
CA ASN A 548 -5.63 -10.46 3.97
C ASN A 548 -6.26 -9.07 3.89
N ALA A 549 -7.56 -8.95 3.60
CA ALA A 549 -8.27 -7.67 3.71
C ALA A 549 -8.30 -7.15 5.16
N ALA A 550 -8.65 -7.98 6.15
CA ALA A 550 -8.69 -7.62 7.57
C ALA A 550 -7.32 -7.16 8.13
N ARG A 551 -6.22 -7.59 7.51
CA ARG A 551 -4.84 -7.17 7.83
C ARG A 551 -4.37 -5.91 7.10
N GLY A 552 -5.28 -5.21 6.40
CA GLY A 552 -4.93 -4.04 5.58
C GLY A 552 -4.18 -4.37 4.29
N ARG A 553 -4.26 -5.63 3.81
CA ARG A 553 -3.58 -6.13 2.60
C ARG A 553 -4.55 -6.65 1.53
N PRO A 554 -5.60 -5.90 1.15
CA PRO A 554 -6.67 -6.38 0.24
C PRO A 554 -6.16 -6.87 -1.12
N ASN A 555 -5.03 -6.32 -1.59
CA ASN A 555 -4.39 -6.69 -2.85
C ASN A 555 -3.77 -8.11 -2.83
N GLU A 556 -3.30 -8.60 -1.69
CA GLU A 556 -2.67 -9.92 -1.58
C GLU A 556 -3.71 -11.04 -1.74
N GLY A 557 -4.93 -10.84 -1.21
CA GLY A 557 -6.07 -11.74 -1.39
C GLY A 557 -6.95 -11.48 -2.62
N ALA A 558 -6.55 -10.60 -3.54
CA ALA A 558 -7.44 -10.08 -4.58
C ALA A 558 -7.95 -11.15 -5.57
N ARG A 559 -7.06 -12.05 -6.03
CA ARG A 559 -7.44 -13.15 -6.94
C ARG A 559 -8.28 -14.20 -6.24
N ASP A 560 -7.85 -14.58 -5.04
CA ASP A 560 -8.55 -15.51 -4.18
C ASP A 560 -10.02 -15.07 -3.97
N LEU A 561 -10.27 -13.77 -3.73
CA LEU A 561 -11.62 -13.23 -3.63
C LEU A 561 -12.41 -13.38 -4.94
N MET A 562 -11.83 -13.01 -6.09
CA MET A 562 -12.51 -13.10 -7.39
C MET A 562 -12.93 -14.53 -7.73
N GLU A 563 -12.11 -15.52 -7.35
CA GLU A 563 -12.40 -16.95 -7.56
C GLU A 563 -13.44 -17.53 -6.58
N SER A 564 -13.68 -16.90 -5.43
CA SER A 564 -14.39 -17.54 -4.30
C SER A 564 -15.51 -16.74 -3.64
N ILE A 565 -15.68 -15.44 -3.93
CA ILE A 565 -16.69 -14.57 -3.30
C ILE A 565 -18.13 -15.10 -3.47
N HIS A 566 -18.41 -15.78 -4.59
CA HIS A 566 -19.69 -16.43 -4.86
C HIS A 566 -20.08 -17.51 -3.85
N LEU A 567 -19.12 -18.08 -3.09
CA LEU A 567 -19.43 -19.06 -2.05
C LEU A 567 -20.27 -18.44 -0.92
N LEU A 568 -20.13 -17.12 -0.69
CA LEU A 568 -20.94 -16.38 0.30
C LEU A 568 -22.45 -16.46 0.01
N ASP A 569 -22.88 -16.78 -1.20
CA ASP A 569 -24.30 -16.92 -1.57
C ASP A 569 -25.00 -18.05 -0.81
N ARG A 570 -24.26 -19.08 -0.35
CA ARG A 570 -24.75 -20.11 0.59
C ARG A 570 -24.08 -20.07 1.97
N TYR A 571 -23.32 -19.03 2.32
CA TYR A 571 -22.88 -18.87 3.72
C TYR A 571 -24.07 -18.53 4.63
N PRO A 572 -24.13 -19.10 5.86
CA PRO A 572 -25.18 -18.78 6.82
C PRO A 572 -25.14 -17.33 7.34
N PRO A 573 -26.27 -16.81 7.89
CA PRO A 573 -26.39 -15.43 8.38
C PRO A 573 -25.27 -14.98 9.33
N GLU A 574 -24.91 -15.81 10.31
CA GLU A 574 -23.97 -15.51 11.39
C GLU A 574 -22.55 -15.29 10.85
N LEU A 575 -22.14 -16.12 9.89
CA LEU A 575 -20.86 -16.00 9.19
C LEU A 575 -20.88 -14.93 8.10
N LEU A 576 -22.00 -14.79 7.36
CA LEU A 576 -22.16 -13.76 6.34
C LEU A 576 -22.04 -12.36 6.95
N MET A 577 -22.64 -12.11 8.11
CA MET A 577 -22.54 -10.83 8.85
C MET A 577 -21.15 -10.56 9.44
N ARG A 578 -20.25 -11.55 9.43
CA ARG A 578 -18.85 -11.44 9.89
C ARG A 578 -17.85 -11.30 8.75
N LEU A 579 -18.10 -11.95 7.61
CA LEU A 579 -17.22 -12.03 6.45
C LEU A 579 -17.63 -11.07 5.32
N GLY A 580 -18.94 -10.91 5.11
CA GLY A 580 -19.55 -10.15 4.02
C GLY A 580 -19.12 -8.68 3.93
N PRO A 581 -19.03 -7.91 5.04
CA PRO A 581 -18.57 -6.53 4.97
C PRO A 581 -17.12 -6.44 4.51
N VAL A 582 -16.24 -7.31 5.02
CA VAL A 582 -14.81 -7.36 4.65
C VAL A 582 -14.64 -7.80 3.19
N ALA A 583 -15.41 -8.80 2.75
CA ALA A 583 -15.43 -9.27 1.36
C ALA A 583 -15.94 -8.20 0.39
N ALA A 584 -16.96 -7.42 0.78
CA ALA A 584 -17.47 -6.32 -0.01
C ALA A 584 -16.48 -5.14 -0.07
N GLU A 585 -15.94 -4.67 1.06
CA GLU A 585 -14.88 -3.65 1.08
C GLU A 585 -13.68 -4.05 0.21
N GLN A 586 -13.23 -5.31 0.30
CA GLN A 586 -12.18 -5.83 -0.57
C GLN A 586 -12.61 -5.86 -2.04
N ALA A 587 -13.83 -6.30 -2.36
CA ALA A 587 -14.36 -6.31 -3.72
C ALA A 587 -14.38 -4.92 -4.36
N LEU A 588 -14.71 -3.88 -3.58
CA LEU A 588 -14.65 -2.48 -4.02
C LEU A 588 -13.20 -2.06 -4.34
N ILE A 589 -12.26 -2.34 -3.44
CA ILE A 589 -10.84 -2.00 -3.59
C ILE A 589 -10.21 -2.68 -4.82
N VAL A 590 -10.56 -3.94 -5.10
CA VAL A 590 -10.07 -4.69 -6.28
C VAL A 590 -10.87 -4.40 -7.56
N LYS A 591 -11.72 -3.37 -7.56
CA LYS A 591 -12.54 -2.90 -8.68
C LYS A 591 -13.58 -3.89 -9.21
N ASN A 592 -14.13 -4.72 -8.32
CA ASN A 592 -15.34 -5.52 -8.57
C ASN A 592 -16.52 -5.04 -7.69
N PRO A 593 -17.01 -3.79 -7.87
CA PRO A 593 -18.12 -3.25 -7.07
C PRO A 593 -19.43 -4.01 -7.28
N LYS A 594 -19.60 -4.73 -8.40
CA LYS A 594 -20.80 -5.55 -8.61
C LYS A 594 -20.87 -6.71 -7.62
N ALA A 595 -19.81 -7.51 -7.49
CA ALA A 595 -19.81 -8.64 -6.57
C ALA A 595 -19.94 -8.20 -5.11
N GLY A 596 -19.30 -7.10 -4.71
CA GLY A 596 -19.48 -6.52 -3.38
C GLY A 596 -20.91 -6.03 -3.12
N MET A 597 -21.59 -5.45 -4.11
CA MET A 597 -22.98 -5.02 -3.99
C MET A 597 -23.96 -6.20 -3.85
N GLU A 598 -23.72 -7.33 -4.52
CA GLU A 598 -24.55 -8.53 -4.31
C GLU A 598 -24.40 -9.09 -2.88
N VAL A 599 -23.17 -9.10 -2.33
CA VAL A 599 -22.91 -9.50 -0.93
C VAL A 599 -23.60 -8.54 0.06
N ILE A 600 -23.55 -7.22 -0.20
CA ILE A 600 -24.29 -6.20 0.56
C ILE A 600 -25.80 -6.45 0.49
N ARG A 601 -26.34 -6.67 -0.72
CA ARG A 601 -27.76 -6.95 -0.94
C ARG A 601 -28.20 -8.20 -0.18
N LYS A 602 -27.45 -9.31 -0.25
CA LYS A 602 -27.75 -10.53 0.52
C LYS A 602 -27.76 -10.26 2.03
N MET A 603 -26.81 -9.48 2.56
CA MET A 603 -26.82 -9.10 3.98
C MET A 603 -28.06 -8.29 4.36
N LEU A 604 -28.49 -7.34 3.52
CA LEU A 604 -29.71 -6.55 3.77
C LEU A 604 -31.01 -7.36 3.64
N GLU A 605 -31.01 -8.40 2.80
CA GLU A 605 -32.13 -9.35 2.63
C GLU A 605 -32.14 -10.49 3.68
N THR A 606 -31.13 -10.58 4.55
CA THR A 606 -30.99 -11.68 5.51
C THR A 606 -32.09 -11.61 6.59
N PRO A 607 -32.94 -12.65 6.75
CA PRO A 607 -33.97 -12.68 7.80
C PRO A 607 -33.41 -12.54 9.21
N ASP A 608 -34.16 -11.85 10.06
CA ASP A 608 -33.90 -11.65 11.50
C ASP A 608 -32.50 -11.09 11.86
N ALA A 609 -31.80 -10.53 10.87
CA ALA A 609 -30.51 -9.88 11.03
C ALA A 609 -30.58 -8.72 12.05
N PRO A 610 -29.63 -8.64 13.00
CA PRO A 610 -29.63 -7.58 14.01
C PRO A 610 -29.64 -6.18 13.40
N LYS A 611 -30.63 -5.34 13.76
CA LYS A 611 -30.84 -4.00 13.17
C LYS A 611 -29.60 -3.09 13.23
N ASN A 612 -28.80 -3.22 14.28
CA ASN A 612 -27.53 -2.51 14.42
C ASN A 612 -26.49 -2.96 13.37
N LYS A 613 -26.43 -4.26 13.04
CA LYS A 613 -25.58 -4.80 11.95
C LYS A 613 -26.08 -4.39 10.56
N LEU A 614 -27.39 -4.35 10.36
CA LEU A 614 -27.94 -3.81 9.10
C LEU A 614 -27.55 -2.33 8.89
N LEU A 615 -27.39 -1.53 9.94
CA LEU A 615 -26.88 -0.15 9.83
C LEU A 615 -25.37 -0.10 9.48
N ASP A 616 -24.55 -1.04 9.94
CA ASP A 616 -23.14 -1.17 9.48
C ASP A 616 -23.10 -1.44 7.96
N VAL A 617 -24.03 -2.28 7.45
CA VAL A 617 -24.13 -2.67 6.03
C VAL A 617 -24.71 -1.56 5.15
N GLU A 618 -25.74 -0.83 5.61
CA GLU A 618 -26.29 0.33 4.89
C GLU A 618 -25.25 1.45 4.74
N TYR A 619 -24.40 1.68 5.77
CA TYR A 619 -23.27 2.61 5.65
C TYR A 619 -22.32 2.22 4.50
N LEU A 620 -21.97 0.93 4.43
CA LEU A 620 -21.12 0.38 3.38
C LEU A 620 -21.80 0.45 1.99
N LYS A 621 -23.12 0.26 1.92
CA LYS A 621 -23.91 0.47 0.68
C LYS A 621 -23.77 1.90 0.17
N GLY A 622 -23.80 2.91 1.05
CA GLY A 622 -23.58 4.31 0.68
C GLY A 622 -22.18 4.58 0.09
N LEU A 623 -21.14 3.93 0.59
CA LEU A 623 -19.78 4.00 0.00
C LEU A 623 -19.76 3.46 -1.43
N PHE A 624 -20.42 2.33 -1.69
CA PHE A 624 -20.55 1.78 -3.04
C PHE A 624 -21.39 2.68 -3.97
N GLU A 625 -22.47 3.28 -3.47
CA GLU A 625 -23.29 4.22 -4.22
C GLU A 625 -22.47 5.49 -4.59
N GLN A 626 -21.59 5.98 -3.70
CA GLN A 626 -20.66 7.06 -4.02
C GLN A 626 -19.67 6.66 -5.12
N GLU A 627 -19.00 5.52 -5.02
CA GLU A 627 -18.03 5.06 -6.03
C GLU A 627 -18.69 4.71 -7.38
N ALA A 628 -19.97 4.32 -7.37
CA ALA A 628 -20.81 4.18 -8.56
C ALA A 628 -21.28 5.52 -9.16
N GLY A 629 -20.96 6.67 -8.54
CA GLY A 629 -21.39 8.00 -8.96
C GLY A 629 -22.84 8.35 -8.63
N GLN A 630 -23.53 7.51 -7.86
CA GLN A 630 -24.95 7.65 -7.47
C GLN A 630 -25.07 8.58 -6.25
N PHE A 631 -24.49 9.77 -6.33
CA PHE A 631 -24.24 10.63 -5.16
C PHE A 631 -25.49 11.00 -4.36
N ASP A 632 -26.62 11.30 -5.04
CA ASP A 632 -27.89 11.61 -4.38
C ASP A 632 -28.45 10.40 -3.61
N GLN A 633 -28.20 9.18 -4.11
CA GLN A 633 -28.60 7.94 -3.46
C GLN A 633 -27.69 7.61 -2.26
N ALA A 634 -26.37 7.79 -2.42
CA ALA A 634 -25.40 7.66 -1.32
C ALA A 634 -25.72 8.60 -0.15
N ILE A 635 -26.06 9.87 -0.44
CA ILE A 635 -26.50 10.84 0.56
C ILE A 635 -27.77 10.35 1.28
N ALA A 636 -28.79 9.91 0.54
CA ALA A 636 -30.04 9.41 1.13
C ALA A 636 -29.84 8.14 1.99
N THR A 637 -28.97 7.22 1.56
CA THR A 637 -28.57 6.04 2.33
C THR A 637 -27.83 6.43 3.62
N TRP A 638 -26.91 7.39 3.56
CA TRP A 638 -26.20 7.88 4.74
C TRP A 638 -27.07 8.73 5.66
N ASP A 639 -28.05 9.49 5.16
CA ASP A 639 -29.06 10.15 6.00
C ASP A 639 -29.87 9.12 6.80
N LYS A 640 -30.34 8.04 6.14
CA LYS A 640 -31.03 6.91 6.82
C LYS A 640 -30.17 6.27 7.91
N VAL A 641 -28.86 6.16 7.71
CA VAL A 641 -27.93 5.65 8.74
C VAL A 641 -27.65 6.68 9.84
N ALA A 642 -27.58 7.97 9.48
CA ALA A 642 -27.34 9.07 10.40
C ALA A 642 -28.49 9.30 11.41
N ASP A 643 -29.70 8.83 11.10
CA ASP A 643 -30.85 8.79 12.01
C ASP A 643 -30.93 7.51 12.87
N GLY A 644 -30.08 6.50 12.61
CA GLY A 644 -30.13 5.20 13.28
C GLY A 644 -29.41 5.11 14.63
N ASP A 645 -29.78 4.11 15.44
CA ASP A 645 -29.25 3.88 16.80
C ASP A 645 -27.79 3.36 16.84
N ASN A 646 -27.25 2.83 15.73
CA ASN A 646 -25.86 2.38 15.68
C ASN A 646 -24.90 3.59 15.68
N ARG A 647 -24.42 3.95 16.86
CA ARG A 647 -23.45 5.04 17.10
C ARG A 647 -22.24 5.02 16.15
N LYS A 648 -21.68 3.85 15.81
CA LYS A 648 -20.51 3.76 14.91
C LYS A 648 -20.91 4.12 13.47
N ALA A 649 -21.86 3.38 12.91
CA ALA A 649 -22.32 3.57 11.53
C ALA A 649 -22.86 5.00 11.33
N ARG A 650 -23.65 5.51 12.28
CA ARG A 650 -24.12 6.89 12.34
C ARG A 650 -22.98 7.91 12.25
N ALA A 651 -21.92 7.72 13.04
CA ALA A 651 -20.79 8.65 13.05
C ALA A 651 -20.05 8.66 11.70
N HIS A 652 -19.81 7.48 11.11
CA HIS A 652 -19.12 7.36 9.82
C HIS A 652 -19.98 7.91 8.67
N ALA A 653 -21.28 7.59 8.64
CA ALA A 653 -22.22 8.10 7.65
C ALA A 653 -22.33 9.64 7.67
N ILE A 654 -22.34 10.26 8.86
CA ILE A 654 -22.32 11.73 8.99
C ILE A 654 -21.02 12.32 8.42
N PHE A 655 -19.87 11.67 8.63
CA PHE A 655 -18.58 12.12 8.11
C PHE A 655 -18.54 12.08 6.58
N ASP A 656 -18.77 10.92 5.96
CA ASP A 656 -18.63 10.76 4.51
C ASP A 656 -19.72 11.54 3.75
N ARG A 657 -20.92 11.66 4.31
CA ARG A 657 -21.96 12.57 3.80
C ARG A 657 -21.51 14.03 3.82
N THR A 658 -20.85 14.47 4.90
CA THR A 658 -20.32 15.85 5.01
C THR A 658 -19.25 16.10 3.95
N GLU A 659 -18.32 15.17 3.77
CA GLU A 659 -17.28 15.26 2.74
C GLU A 659 -17.85 15.21 1.31
N LEU A 660 -18.84 14.37 1.04
CA LEU A 660 -19.50 14.31 -0.27
C LEU A 660 -20.28 15.59 -0.57
N LEU A 661 -21.01 16.15 0.40
CA LEU A 661 -21.72 17.42 0.21
C LEU A 661 -20.76 18.61 0.02
N LEU A 662 -19.62 18.65 0.72
CA LEU A 662 -18.54 19.61 0.46
C LEU A 662 -17.97 19.45 -0.96
N LYS A 663 -17.64 18.22 -1.37
CA LYS A 663 -17.11 17.88 -2.70
C LYS A 663 -18.07 18.28 -3.83
N LEU A 664 -19.37 18.15 -3.60
CA LEU A 664 -20.44 18.60 -4.51
C LEU A 664 -20.77 20.10 -4.42
N LYS A 665 -20.13 20.86 -3.51
CA LYS A 665 -20.42 22.27 -3.21
C LYS A 665 -21.88 22.53 -2.80
N ARG A 666 -22.52 21.54 -2.17
CA ARG A 666 -23.89 21.60 -1.61
C ARG A 666 -23.91 21.97 -0.12
N LEU A 667 -22.74 22.12 0.49
CA LEU A 667 -22.53 22.48 1.88
C LEU A 667 -21.40 23.51 1.98
N THR A 668 -21.50 24.48 2.88
CA THR A 668 -20.41 25.44 3.10
C THR A 668 -19.33 24.85 4.00
N VAL A 669 -18.15 25.49 4.04
CA VAL A 669 -17.07 25.13 4.97
C VAL A 669 -17.55 25.26 6.42
N ASP A 670 -18.31 26.31 6.75
CA ASP A 670 -18.79 26.58 8.10
C ASP A 670 -19.88 25.58 8.54
N ASP A 671 -20.80 25.21 7.64
CA ASP A 671 -21.80 24.17 7.94
C ASP A 671 -21.16 22.77 8.12
N ALA A 672 -20.03 22.51 7.45
CA ALA A 672 -19.26 21.28 7.62
C ALA A 672 -18.47 21.28 8.93
N ILE A 673 -17.84 22.40 9.30
CA ILE A 673 -17.24 22.61 10.64
C ILE A 673 -18.30 22.33 11.71
N ALA A 674 -19.49 22.93 11.61
CA ALA A 674 -20.58 22.77 12.56
C ALA A 674 -21.20 21.34 12.61
N GLN A 675 -20.96 20.50 11.61
CA GLN A 675 -21.31 19.07 11.64
C GLN A 675 -20.19 18.23 12.27
N LEU A 676 -18.93 18.43 11.84
CA LEU A 676 -17.78 17.69 12.37
C LEU A 676 -17.47 18.03 13.84
N GLU A 677 -17.76 19.24 14.32
CA GLU A 677 -17.61 19.60 15.73
C GLU A 677 -18.53 18.79 16.64
N LYS A 678 -19.77 18.53 16.21
CA LYS A 678 -20.71 17.66 16.94
C LYS A 678 -20.23 16.21 16.93
N LEU A 679 -19.62 15.79 15.82
CA LEU A 679 -19.12 14.44 15.62
C LEU A 679 -18.00 14.04 16.60
N ARG A 680 -17.17 15.01 17.05
CA ARG A 680 -16.11 14.83 18.08
C ARG A 680 -16.59 14.16 19.37
N PHE A 681 -17.88 14.26 19.67
CA PHE A 681 -18.50 13.73 20.89
C PHE A 681 -19.31 12.45 20.64
N ALA A 682 -19.48 12.04 19.38
CA ALA A 682 -20.25 10.85 19.00
C ALA A 682 -19.41 9.57 19.02
N TRP A 683 -18.16 9.61 18.56
CA TRP A 683 -17.25 8.47 18.50
C TRP A 683 -15.81 8.89 18.81
N ARG A 684 -15.07 8.08 19.57
CA ARG A 684 -13.78 8.46 20.21
C ARG A 684 -12.84 7.28 20.41
N GLY A 685 -11.53 7.56 20.43
CA GLY A 685 -10.48 6.62 20.87
C GLY A 685 -9.76 5.82 19.78
N ASP A 686 -10.10 6.03 18.50
CA ASP A 686 -9.54 5.29 17.36
C ASP A 686 -9.14 6.22 16.19
N ASP A 687 -8.63 5.61 15.12
CA ASP A 687 -8.16 6.32 13.92
C ASP A 687 -9.27 7.18 13.26
N PHE A 688 -10.55 6.88 13.52
CA PHE A 688 -11.68 7.70 13.07
C PHE A 688 -11.78 9.02 13.84
N GLU A 689 -11.59 9.05 15.18
CA GLU A 689 -11.49 10.34 15.90
C GLU A 689 -10.31 11.17 15.39
N LEU A 690 -9.17 10.55 15.08
CA LEU A 690 -8.03 11.25 14.47
C LEU A 690 -8.37 11.78 13.07
N ALA A 691 -9.06 11.02 12.24
CA ALA A 691 -9.51 11.47 10.92
C ALA A 691 -10.46 12.67 11.02
N VAL A 692 -11.45 12.62 11.93
CA VAL A 692 -12.40 13.70 12.21
C VAL A 692 -11.68 14.95 12.72
N LEU A 693 -10.81 14.83 13.74
CA LEU A 693 -10.07 15.98 14.29
C LEU A 693 -9.14 16.60 13.24
N ARG A 694 -8.42 15.80 12.45
CA ARG A 694 -7.54 16.30 11.38
C ARG A 694 -8.34 17.03 10.29
N ARG A 695 -9.47 16.48 9.85
CA ARG A 695 -10.30 17.09 8.81
C ARG A 695 -10.99 18.37 9.30
N LEU A 696 -11.55 18.34 10.50
CA LEU A 696 -12.11 19.52 11.15
C LEU A 696 -11.06 20.62 11.32
N GLY A 697 -9.87 20.30 11.83
CA GLY A 697 -8.80 21.28 12.01
C GLY A 697 -8.35 21.91 10.69
N ASN A 698 -8.28 21.12 9.61
CA ASN A 698 -8.02 21.64 8.26
C ASN A 698 -9.14 22.54 7.75
N LEU A 699 -10.42 22.14 7.87
CA LEU A 699 -11.57 22.95 7.46
C LEU A 699 -11.66 24.26 8.26
N GLN A 700 -11.38 24.24 9.57
CA GLN A 700 -11.28 25.44 10.39
C GLN A 700 -10.18 26.37 9.87
N ILE A 701 -9.02 25.86 9.45
CA ILE A 701 -7.95 26.66 8.81
C ILE A 701 -8.40 27.20 7.43
N GLU A 702 -9.03 26.37 6.60
CA GLU A 702 -9.59 26.76 5.29
C GLU A 702 -10.64 27.88 5.42
N GLY A 703 -11.46 27.84 6.48
CA GLY A 703 -12.42 28.89 6.86
C GLY A 703 -11.83 30.07 7.66
N LYS A 704 -10.49 30.19 7.75
CA LYS A 704 -9.77 31.24 8.52
C LYS A 704 -10.03 31.26 10.04
N HIS A 705 -10.62 30.21 10.60
CA HIS A 705 -10.74 29.94 12.04
C HIS A 705 -9.42 29.38 12.60
N PHE A 706 -8.30 30.10 12.37
CA PHE A 706 -6.93 29.63 12.65
C PHE A 706 -6.72 29.13 14.08
N ARG A 707 -7.28 29.82 15.08
CA ARG A 707 -7.16 29.45 16.50
C ARG A 707 -7.74 28.07 16.77
N ASP A 708 -8.99 27.86 16.37
CA ASP A 708 -9.73 26.63 16.65
C ASP A 708 -9.21 25.48 15.79
N GLY A 709 -8.76 25.76 14.56
CA GLY A 709 -8.04 24.81 13.71
C GLY A 709 -6.74 24.32 14.34
N LEU A 710 -5.84 25.22 14.72
CA LEU A 710 -4.59 24.87 15.41
C LEU A 710 -4.85 24.15 16.74
N LYS A 711 -5.90 24.53 17.48
CA LYS A 711 -6.31 23.87 18.74
C LYS A 711 -6.81 22.44 18.51
N THR A 712 -7.60 22.22 17.46
CA THR A 712 -8.12 20.90 17.09
C THR A 712 -6.99 19.99 16.56
N LEU A 713 -6.05 20.53 15.77
CA LEU A 713 -4.86 19.79 15.34
C LEU A 713 -3.91 19.48 16.52
N ARG A 714 -3.74 20.42 17.47
CA ARG A 714 -2.99 20.16 18.72
C ARG A 714 -3.62 19.02 19.51
N GLN A 715 -4.95 19.00 19.64
CA GLN A 715 -5.67 17.92 20.32
C GLN A 715 -5.44 16.56 19.63
N ALA A 716 -5.46 16.51 18.29
CA ALA A 716 -5.13 15.32 17.54
C ALA A 716 -3.69 14.83 17.82
N ALA A 717 -2.71 15.72 17.84
CA ALA A 717 -1.32 15.36 18.14
C ALA A 717 -1.11 14.87 19.59
N ILE A 718 -1.81 15.47 20.56
CA ILE A 718 -1.75 15.06 21.98
C ILE A 718 -2.43 13.71 22.23
N PHE A 719 -3.55 13.42 21.55
CA PHE A 719 -4.31 12.18 21.78
C PHE A 719 -3.74 10.98 21.00
N PHE A 720 -3.09 11.23 19.85
CA PHE A 720 -2.56 10.17 18.98
C PHE A 720 -1.04 10.30 18.73
N PRO A 721 -0.19 10.45 19.78
CA PRO A 721 1.23 10.80 19.61
C PRO A 721 2.03 9.75 18.83
N ASN A 722 1.62 8.48 18.91
CA ASN A 722 2.29 7.35 18.26
C ASN A 722 1.70 6.97 16.88
N HIS A 723 0.64 7.64 16.41
CA HIS A 723 0.00 7.28 15.15
C HIS A 723 0.83 7.75 13.93
N PRO A 724 1.02 6.92 12.87
CA PRO A 724 1.91 7.25 11.74
C PRO A 724 1.63 8.57 11.00
N SER A 725 0.40 9.10 11.06
CA SER A 725 0.06 10.39 10.43
C SER A 725 0.29 11.62 11.32
N THR A 726 0.61 11.44 12.60
CA THR A 726 0.73 12.56 13.56
C THR A 726 1.87 13.54 13.24
N PRO A 727 3.04 13.11 12.71
CA PRO A 727 4.05 14.05 12.20
C PRO A 727 3.52 14.99 11.11
N ALA A 728 2.61 14.54 10.24
CA ALA A 728 1.99 15.39 9.23
C ALA A 728 0.94 16.35 9.82
N VAL A 729 0.37 16.03 10.99
CA VAL A 729 -0.51 16.94 11.74
C VAL A 729 0.30 18.07 12.38
N THR A 730 1.43 17.75 13.02
CA THR A 730 2.31 18.77 13.61
C THR A 730 3.02 19.62 12.55
N GLU A 731 3.45 19.03 11.42
CA GLU A 731 3.95 19.78 10.26
C GLU A 731 2.90 20.76 9.72
N LYS A 732 1.64 20.33 9.58
CA LYS A 732 0.53 21.21 9.17
C LYS A 732 0.26 22.33 10.18
N MET A 733 0.44 22.10 11.48
CA MET A 733 0.36 23.14 12.50
C MET A 733 1.48 24.18 12.35
N HIS A 734 2.75 23.74 12.34
CA HIS A 734 3.91 24.63 12.15
C HIS A 734 3.79 25.44 10.87
N LYS A 735 3.47 24.78 9.74
CA LYS A 735 3.30 25.47 8.47
C LYS A 735 2.14 26.48 8.50
N THR A 736 0.99 26.13 9.09
CA THR A 736 -0.13 27.09 9.18
C THR A 736 0.20 28.28 10.06
N PHE A 737 1.01 28.10 11.10
CA PHE A 737 1.51 29.18 11.95
C PHE A 737 2.52 30.06 11.17
N GLU A 738 3.48 29.46 10.47
CA GLU A 738 4.44 30.18 9.60
C GLU A 738 3.74 30.97 8.49
N ASP A 739 2.90 30.29 7.68
CA ASP A 739 2.12 30.87 6.58
C ASP A 739 1.23 32.04 7.07
N LEU A 740 0.71 31.97 8.31
CA LEU A 740 -0.14 33.03 8.88
C LEU A 740 0.65 34.31 9.19
N TYR A 741 1.72 34.23 9.99
CA TYR A 741 2.45 35.44 10.44
C TYR A 741 3.47 35.98 9.42
N LEU A 742 3.99 35.13 8.53
CA LEU A 742 4.88 35.56 7.44
C LEU A 742 4.13 35.87 6.13
N GLY A 743 2.88 35.43 5.99
CA GLY A 743 1.98 35.82 4.91
C GLY A 743 1.12 37.04 5.26
N ASP A 744 0.25 37.44 4.31
CA ASP A 744 -0.65 38.57 4.48
C ASP A 744 -1.87 38.27 5.37
N ASP A 745 -2.16 37.00 5.66
CA ASP A 745 -3.40 36.63 6.36
C ASP A 745 -3.43 37.12 7.82
N ILE A 746 -2.26 37.40 8.43
CA ILE A 746 -2.18 38.09 9.72
C ILE A 746 -2.85 39.48 9.67
N ASN A 747 -2.87 40.14 8.51
CA ASN A 747 -3.48 41.46 8.35
C ASN A 747 -5.00 41.42 8.50
N ASN A 748 -5.63 40.28 8.22
CA ASN A 748 -7.07 40.05 8.44
C ASN A 748 -7.43 39.80 9.92
N ILE A 749 -6.43 39.66 10.80
CA ILE A 749 -6.62 39.40 12.24
C ILE A 749 -6.24 40.66 13.03
N SER A 750 -7.11 41.10 13.96
CA SER A 750 -6.79 42.24 14.83
C SER A 750 -5.55 41.94 15.68
N ALA A 751 -4.70 42.96 15.91
CA ALA A 751 -3.43 42.79 16.62
C ALA A 751 -3.54 42.01 17.93
N ILE A 752 -4.51 42.35 18.79
CA ILE A 752 -4.78 41.66 20.06
C ILE A 752 -5.07 40.15 19.86
N LYS A 753 -5.80 39.77 18.81
CA LYS A 753 -6.05 38.36 18.47
C LYS A 753 -4.79 37.67 17.96
N ALA A 754 -3.91 38.36 17.23
CA ALA A 754 -2.60 37.86 16.83
C ALA A 754 -1.69 37.63 18.06
N VAL A 755 -1.64 38.56 19.02
CA VAL A 755 -0.90 38.36 20.29
C VAL A 755 -1.42 37.12 21.03
N ALA A 756 -2.74 37.02 21.23
CA ALA A 756 -3.34 35.90 21.96
C ALA A 756 -3.13 34.54 21.25
N LEU A 757 -3.11 34.52 19.92
CA LEU A 757 -2.82 33.33 19.13
C LEU A 757 -1.34 32.94 19.20
N TYR A 758 -0.41 33.92 19.22
CA TYR A 758 1.00 33.64 19.43
C TYR A 758 1.26 33.10 20.83
N ASP A 759 0.70 33.73 21.87
CA ASP A 759 0.82 33.26 23.25
C ASP A 759 0.27 31.84 23.43
N GLU A 760 -0.87 31.51 22.82
CA GLU A 760 -1.47 30.16 22.90
C GLU A 760 -0.67 29.10 22.12
N PHE A 761 0.11 29.46 21.10
CA PHE A 761 0.81 28.53 20.18
C PHE A 761 2.30 28.82 19.99
N ARG A 762 2.95 29.43 20.98
CA ARG A 762 4.35 29.90 20.90
C ARG A 762 5.35 28.79 20.54
N GLU A 763 5.06 27.53 20.88
CA GLU A 763 5.91 26.39 20.53
C GLU A 763 5.95 26.06 19.02
N LEU A 764 5.04 26.65 18.23
CA LEU A 764 5.06 26.50 16.77
C LEU A 764 6.05 27.43 16.06
N THR A 765 6.62 28.40 16.77
CA THR A 765 7.56 29.40 16.23
C THR A 765 8.80 28.73 15.62
N PRO A 766 9.16 29.00 14.35
CA PRO A 766 10.33 28.39 13.72
C PRO A 766 11.67 28.72 14.41
N ALA A 767 12.65 27.85 14.18
CA ALA A 767 14.05 28.12 14.53
C ALA A 767 14.73 29.00 13.47
N GLY A 768 15.68 29.84 13.91
CA GLY A 768 16.44 30.75 13.04
C GLY A 768 15.59 31.83 12.37
N GLU A 769 16.12 32.36 11.26
CA GLU A 769 15.71 33.61 10.60
C GLU A 769 14.20 33.78 10.39
N LYS A 770 13.48 32.70 10.02
CA LYS A 770 12.02 32.72 9.84
C LYS A 770 11.26 33.01 11.13
N GLY A 771 11.66 32.37 12.24
CA GLY A 771 11.08 32.65 13.54
C GLY A 771 11.50 34.02 14.07
N ASP A 772 12.71 34.46 13.70
CA ASP A 772 13.20 35.78 14.03
C ASP A 772 12.41 36.87 13.29
N GLU A 773 12.03 36.64 12.04
CA GLU A 773 11.14 37.53 11.28
C GLU A 773 9.71 37.51 11.83
N LEU A 774 9.19 36.33 12.19
CA LEU A 774 7.87 36.17 12.79
C LEU A 774 7.73 36.98 14.08
N ILE A 775 8.74 36.91 14.97
CA ILE A 775 8.77 37.68 16.23
C ILE A 775 8.79 39.18 15.94
N ARG A 776 9.58 39.65 14.96
CA ARG A 776 9.65 41.07 14.57
C ARG A 776 8.30 41.55 14.02
N ARG A 777 7.73 40.88 13.01
CA ARG A 777 6.42 41.24 12.44
C ARG A 777 5.30 41.25 13.49
N LEU A 778 5.36 40.37 14.48
CA LEU A 778 4.43 40.38 15.61
C LEU A 778 4.67 41.59 16.54
N ALA A 779 5.92 41.91 16.88
CA ALA A 779 6.25 43.10 17.68
C ALA A 779 5.81 44.39 16.98
N ASP A 780 6.09 44.55 15.68
CA ASP A 780 5.57 45.65 14.84
C ASP A 780 4.05 45.79 14.98
N ARG A 781 3.32 44.66 14.97
CA ARG A 781 1.86 44.60 15.11
C ARG A 781 1.36 44.85 16.54
N MET A 782 2.20 44.71 17.56
CA MET A 782 1.89 45.14 18.92
C MET A 782 2.07 46.65 19.09
N VAL A 783 3.15 47.21 18.53
CA VAL A 783 3.45 48.66 18.56
C VAL A 783 2.33 49.47 17.88
N SER A 784 1.79 49.00 16.75
CA SER A 784 0.69 49.68 16.06
C SER A 784 -0.68 49.66 16.76
N VAL A 785 -0.77 49.02 17.94
CA VAL A 785 -1.93 49.12 18.86
C VAL A 785 -1.49 49.47 20.29
N GLU A 786 -0.35 50.15 20.44
CA GLU A 786 0.16 50.69 21.71
C GLU A 786 0.42 49.62 22.80
N LEU A 787 0.64 48.36 22.41
CA LEU A 787 1.02 47.25 23.31
C LEU A 787 2.55 47.20 23.54
N PHE A 788 3.17 48.36 23.79
CA PHE A 788 4.62 48.55 23.78
C PHE A 788 5.38 47.56 24.68
N GLY A 789 5.07 47.48 25.98
CA GLY A 789 5.74 46.55 26.90
C GLY A 789 5.69 45.06 26.49
N ARG A 790 4.65 44.64 25.75
CA ARG A 790 4.56 43.26 25.22
C ARG A 790 5.41 43.07 23.95
N ALA A 791 5.68 44.14 23.20
CA ALA A 791 6.66 44.15 22.11
C ALA A 791 8.10 44.18 22.66
N GLU A 792 8.34 44.94 23.72
CA GLU A 792 9.62 45.02 24.44
C GLU A 792 10.07 43.64 24.92
N ASP A 793 9.22 42.91 25.66
CA ASP A 793 9.48 41.54 26.13
C ASP A 793 9.97 40.61 25.00
N LEU A 794 9.33 40.69 23.82
CA LEU A 794 9.63 39.85 22.66
C LEU A 794 10.95 40.24 21.99
N LEU A 795 11.15 41.53 21.72
CA LEU A 795 12.37 42.02 21.07
C LEU A 795 13.58 41.83 21.98
N LEU A 796 13.45 42.07 23.29
CA LEU A 796 14.53 41.87 24.27
C LEU A 796 14.94 40.39 24.35
N HIS A 797 13.98 39.47 24.49
CA HIS A 797 14.25 38.03 24.45
C HIS A 797 14.90 37.61 23.11
N GLN A 798 14.56 38.27 22.00
CA GLN A 798 15.19 37.99 20.70
C GLN A 798 16.66 38.47 20.67
N ILE A 799 16.93 39.65 21.20
CA ILE A 799 18.26 40.27 21.32
C ILE A 799 19.18 39.47 22.26
N ASP A 800 18.65 38.95 23.37
CA ASP A 800 19.43 38.23 24.39
C ASP A 800 19.72 36.76 24.03
N PHE A 801 18.77 36.07 23.38
CA PHE A 801 18.83 34.61 23.22
C PHE A 801 18.84 34.11 21.76
N ARG A 802 18.65 34.97 20.75
CA ARG A 802 18.53 34.54 19.35
C ARG A 802 19.43 35.28 18.35
N LEU A 803 19.82 36.52 18.60
CA LEU A 803 20.55 37.37 17.64
C LEU A 803 22.00 37.68 18.04
N THR A 804 22.86 37.85 17.03
CA THR A 804 24.27 38.26 17.19
C THR A 804 24.67 39.27 16.12
N GLY A 805 25.77 39.99 16.34
CA GLY A 805 26.36 40.92 15.38
C GLY A 805 25.38 41.98 14.83
N HIS A 806 25.42 42.18 13.51
CA HIS A 806 24.61 43.16 12.79
C HIS A 806 23.10 43.08 13.12
N GLU A 807 22.53 41.88 13.12
CA GLU A 807 21.09 41.72 13.39
C GLU A 807 20.73 42.01 14.85
N LYS A 808 21.63 41.76 15.81
CA LYS A 808 21.43 42.19 17.20
C LYS A 808 21.36 43.73 17.27
N ALA A 809 22.29 44.42 16.62
CA ALA A 809 22.35 45.88 16.60
C ALA A 809 21.13 46.53 15.89
N ARG A 810 20.67 45.94 14.78
CA ARG A 810 19.44 46.34 14.06
C ARG A 810 18.21 46.20 14.94
N VAL A 811 18.00 45.02 15.53
CA VAL A 811 16.79 44.76 16.34
C VAL A 811 16.82 45.53 17.66
N ALA A 812 17.99 45.76 18.23
CA ALA A 812 18.16 46.66 19.37
C ALA A 812 17.88 48.14 19.04
N ALA A 813 18.20 48.63 17.84
CA ALA A 813 17.78 49.97 17.40
C ALA A 813 16.24 50.07 17.32
N ARG A 814 15.57 49.02 16.82
CA ARG A 814 14.10 48.95 16.82
C ARG A 814 13.51 48.90 18.23
N LEU A 815 14.12 48.16 19.16
CA LEU A 815 13.71 48.16 20.57
C LEU A 815 13.96 49.51 21.24
N ALA A 816 15.05 50.21 20.93
CA ALA A 816 15.29 51.58 21.40
C ALA A 816 14.19 52.55 20.92
N LEU A 817 13.73 52.43 19.67
CA LEU A 817 12.57 53.18 19.18
C LEU A 817 11.28 52.83 19.95
N VAL A 818 11.02 51.55 20.25
CA VAL A 818 9.85 51.16 21.05
C VAL A 818 9.92 51.73 22.48
N TYR A 819 11.09 51.67 23.13
CA TYR A 819 11.30 52.30 24.43
C TYR A 819 11.08 53.82 24.39
N LEU A 820 11.45 54.50 23.31
CA LEU A 820 11.19 55.94 23.12
C LEU A 820 9.71 56.26 22.84
N LEU A 821 8.93 55.31 22.32
CA LEU A 821 7.48 55.46 22.14
C LEU A 821 6.66 55.21 23.42
N ASP A 822 7.24 54.54 24.43
CA ASP A 822 6.63 54.26 25.76
C ASP A 822 7.30 55.08 26.90
N ASP A 823 7.90 56.24 26.56
CA ASP A 823 8.56 57.19 27.48
C ASP A 823 9.72 56.62 28.35
N LYS A 824 10.51 55.67 27.82
CA LYS A 824 11.62 54.98 28.52
C LYS A 824 13.03 55.27 27.94
N PRO A 825 13.47 56.55 27.80
CA PRO A 825 14.70 56.90 27.09
C PRO A 825 15.98 56.28 27.69
N LYS A 826 16.02 56.00 29.00
CA LYS A 826 17.19 55.33 29.63
C LYS A 826 17.39 53.91 29.11
N GLN A 827 16.30 53.14 28.96
CA GLN A 827 16.37 51.78 28.42
C GLN A 827 16.70 51.78 26.92
N ALA A 828 16.32 52.85 26.20
CA ALA A 828 16.77 53.07 24.83
C ALA A 828 18.30 53.29 24.75
N LEU A 829 18.91 54.00 25.69
CA LEU A 829 20.38 54.10 25.79
C LEU A 829 21.00 52.73 26.16
N ASP A 830 20.53 52.09 27.24
CA ASP A 830 21.06 50.82 27.73
C ASP A 830 21.05 49.72 26.64
N VAL A 831 19.99 49.65 25.82
CA VAL A 831 19.87 48.65 24.74
C VAL A 831 20.71 49.00 23.52
N LEU A 832 20.92 50.28 23.21
CA LEU A 832 21.86 50.69 22.16
C LEU A 832 23.29 50.35 22.56
N ASP A 833 23.70 50.70 23.78
CA ASP A 833 25.06 50.47 24.28
C ASP A 833 25.40 48.97 24.40
N SER A 834 24.46 48.15 24.89
CA SER A 834 24.64 46.68 25.02
C SER A 834 24.47 45.87 23.72
N SER A 835 24.26 46.55 22.58
CA SER A 835 24.10 45.94 21.25
C SER A 835 25.10 46.46 20.21
N ASP A 836 26.08 47.27 20.61
CA ASP A 836 27.04 47.88 19.69
C ASP A 836 27.95 46.84 19.01
N SER A 837 28.36 47.12 17.77
CA SER A 837 29.07 46.18 16.90
C SER A 837 30.05 46.95 15.99
N PRO A 838 31.25 46.44 15.70
CA PRO A 838 32.23 47.11 14.83
C PRO A 838 31.88 47.00 13.33
N GLU A 839 30.94 46.13 12.96
CA GLU A 839 30.50 45.90 11.58
C GLU A 839 29.03 46.32 11.43
N LEU A 840 28.82 47.63 11.28
CA LEU A 840 27.53 48.25 10.99
C LEU A 840 27.61 49.03 9.67
N GLY A 841 26.51 49.05 8.90
CA GLY A 841 26.39 49.96 7.76
C GLY A 841 26.14 51.40 8.21
N ASP A 842 26.49 52.37 7.36
CA ASP A 842 26.36 53.80 7.65
C ASP A 842 24.91 54.18 8.03
N ASP A 843 23.91 53.68 7.29
CA ASP A 843 22.49 53.96 7.55
C ASP A 843 22.04 53.54 8.96
N LEU A 844 22.39 52.32 9.38
CA LEU A 844 22.07 51.79 10.72
C LEU A 844 22.88 52.50 11.81
N THR A 845 24.10 52.94 11.49
CA THR A 845 24.95 53.73 12.40
C THR A 845 24.31 55.11 12.65
N ASN A 846 23.88 55.79 11.58
CA ASN A 846 23.19 57.08 11.66
C ASN A 846 21.83 56.95 12.39
N GLN A 847 21.04 55.91 12.12
CA GLN A 847 19.79 55.69 12.85
C GLN A 847 20.02 55.47 14.35
N ARG A 848 21.05 54.68 14.73
CA ARG A 848 21.45 54.49 16.13
C ARG A 848 21.97 55.79 16.76
N LEU A 849 22.63 56.65 15.98
CA LEU A 849 23.04 58.01 16.37
C LEU A 849 21.82 58.89 16.70
N HIS A 850 20.81 58.92 15.82
CA HIS A 850 19.57 59.70 16.01
C HIS A 850 18.76 59.23 17.21
N LEU A 851 18.60 57.90 17.38
CA LEU A 851 17.90 57.32 18.52
C LEU A 851 18.63 57.62 19.85
N ARG A 852 19.96 57.54 19.88
CA ARG A 852 20.78 57.93 21.04
C ARG A 852 20.64 59.44 21.32
N ALA A 853 20.69 60.29 20.30
CA ALA A 853 20.50 61.74 20.45
C ALA A 853 19.09 62.08 20.97
N ARG A 854 18.04 61.42 20.48
CA ARG A 854 16.67 61.59 20.98
C ARG A 854 16.54 61.19 22.44
N ALA A 855 17.07 60.02 22.82
CA ALA A 855 17.08 59.57 24.21
C ALA A 855 17.81 60.55 25.14
N LEU A 856 18.94 61.11 24.72
CA LEU A 856 19.68 62.14 25.47
C LEU A 856 18.90 63.47 25.61
N LEU A 857 18.06 63.84 24.64
CA LEU A 857 17.19 65.03 24.74
C LEU A 857 16.08 64.85 25.78
N ASP A 858 15.57 63.63 25.92
CA ASP A 858 14.55 63.24 26.89
C ASP A 858 15.11 62.95 28.29
N THR A 859 16.43 62.74 28.45
CA THR A 859 17.12 62.70 29.75
C THR A 859 17.75 64.04 30.18
N ASP A 860 17.37 65.15 29.53
CA ASP A 860 17.93 66.51 29.71
C ASP A 860 19.43 66.67 29.35
N GLN A 861 20.07 65.66 28.78
CA GLN A 861 21.47 65.68 28.28
C GLN A 861 21.59 66.36 26.89
N GLY A 862 20.83 67.43 26.65
CA GLY A 862 20.70 68.03 25.31
C GLY A 862 22.02 68.58 24.71
N GLU A 863 22.96 69.06 25.53
CA GLU A 863 24.29 69.44 25.03
C GLU A 863 25.11 68.25 24.51
N GLU A 864 24.88 67.05 25.05
CA GLU A 864 25.56 65.83 24.64
C GLU A 864 24.98 65.34 23.31
N ALA A 865 23.65 65.36 23.17
CA ALA A 865 22.96 65.13 21.90
C ALA A 865 23.45 66.08 20.79
N MET A 866 23.60 67.38 21.07
CA MET A 866 24.07 68.36 20.08
C MET A 866 25.55 68.17 19.68
N LYS A 867 26.39 67.64 20.58
CA LYS A 867 27.78 67.26 20.25
C LYS A 867 27.81 66.00 19.39
N LEU A 868 26.98 65.01 19.74
CA LEU A 868 26.87 63.73 19.06
C LEU A 868 26.30 63.85 17.64
N LEU A 869 25.44 64.85 17.38
CA LEU A 869 24.94 65.18 16.03
C LEU A 869 25.85 66.15 15.24
N ALA A 870 26.96 66.66 15.79
CA ALA A 870 27.61 67.89 15.28
C ALA A 870 27.89 67.92 13.77
N ASP A 871 28.43 66.85 13.20
CA ASP A 871 28.80 66.74 11.78
C ASP A 871 27.67 66.16 10.89
N ASP A 872 26.58 65.68 11.48
CA ASP A 872 25.45 65.09 10.75
C ASP A 872 24.52 66.19 10.20
N MET A 873 24.24 66.16 8.89
CA MET A 873 23.41 67.14 8.18
C MET A 873 22.13 66.53 7.58
N THR A 874 21.71 65.36 8.07
CA THR A 874 20.45 64.71 7.69
C THR A 874 19.22 65.44 8.24
N ASP A 875 18.07 65.26 7.58
CA ASP A 875 16.79 65.83 8.01
C ASP A 875 16.43 65.42 9.46
N ASP A 876 16.69 64.17 9.85
CA ASP A 876 16.47 63.67 11.22
C ASP A 876 17.35 64.36 12.26
N ALA A 877 18.63 64.62 11.96
CA ALA A 877 19.50 65.42 12.82
C ALA A 877 19.02 66.87 12.94
N GLU A 878 18.47 67.45 11.87
CA GLU A 878 17.84 68.78 11.92
C GLU A 878 16.53 68.79 12.73
N PHE A 879 15.69 67.75 12.66
CA PHE A 879 14.50 67.65 13.51
C PHE A 879 14.87 67.62 14.99
N LEU A 880 15.90 66.85 15.36
CA LEU A 880 16.40 66.76 16.75
C LEU A 880 17.03 68.08 17.23
N ARG A 881 17.75 68.82 16.35
CA ARG A 881 18.19 70.20 16.61
C ARG A 881 17.01 71.15 16.84
N ILE A 882 15.97 71.07 16.01
CA ILE A 882 14.76 71.90 16.12
C ILE A 882 14.02 71.64 17.43
N GLU A 883 13.89 70.37 17.85
CA GLU A 883 13.33 70.00 19.17
C GLU A 883 14.14 70.61 20.33
N TYR A 884 15.46 70.48 20.29
CA TYR A 884 16.35 71.06 21.30
C TYR A 884 16.24 72.59 21.37
N TYR A 885 16.38 73.27 20.23
CA TYR A 885 16.30 74.73 20.18
C TYR A 885 14.90 75.26 20.50
N ARG A 886 13.83 74.50 20.22
CA ARG A 886 12.45 74.80 20.66
C ARG A 886 12.35 74.77 22.19
N LYS A 887 12.87 73.73 22.85
CA LYS A 887 12.94 73.61 24.32
C LYS A 887 13.69 74.80 24.95
N GLN A 888 14.77 75.24 24.30
CA GLN A 888 15.58 76.41 24.71
C GLN A 888 15.05 77.78 24.22
N LYS A 889 13.95 77.83 23.44
CA LYS A 889 13.40 79.03 22.78
C LYS A 889 14.41 79.81 21.91
N ASN A 890 15.39 79.11 21.32
CA ASN A 890 16.41 79.70 20.46
C ASN A 890 15.94 79.77 18.99
N TYR A 891 15.03 80.72 18.71
CA TYR A 891 14.46 80.94 17.38
C TYR A 891 15.52 81.20 16.28
N GLY A 892 16.67 81.76 16.64
CA GLY A 892 17.78 81.96 15.69
C GLY A 892 18.33 80.63 15.17
N ALA A 893 18.71 79.73 16.09
CA ALA A 893 19.23 78.41 15.71
C ALA A 893 18.14 77.49 15.10
N MET A 894 16.88 77.66 15.47
CA MET A 894 15.75 77.02 14.77
C MET A 894 15.66 77.50 13.31
N ALA A 895 15.80 78.81 13.05
CA ALA A 895 15.81 79.34 11.69
C ALA A 895 16.97 78.78 10.85
N ASP A 896 18.18 78.70 11.43
CA ASP A 896 19.35 78.09 10.77
C ASP A 896 19.12 76.61 10.43
N SER A 897 18.33 75.90 11.24
CA SER A 897 18.01 74.47 11.05
C SER A 897 16.92 74.25 9.99
N PHE A 898 15.83 75.03 10.03
CA PHE A 898 14.83 75.03 8.96
C PHE A 898 15.41 75.49 7.61
N GLN A 899 16.41 76.37 7.59
CA GLN A 899 17.14 76.70 6.37
C GLN A 899 17.81 75.48 5.72
N ARG A 900 18.39 74.57 6.52
CA ARG A 900 19.05 73.36 6.01
C ARG A 900 18.02 72.36 5.47
N LEU A 901 16.91 72.15 6.17
CA LEU A 901 15.75 71.35 5.69
C LEU A 901 15.11 71.89 4.39
N VAL A 902 15.11 73.21 4.18
CA VAL A 902 14.63 73.82 2.92
C VAL A 902 15.63 73.59 1.78
N GLY A 903 16.93 73.63 2.09
CA GLY A 903 18.01 73.30 1.17
C GLY A 903 18.42 74.42 0.20
N SER A 904 19.29 74.06 -0.74
CA SER A 904 19.98 75.00 -1.63
C SER A 904 19.34 75.13 -3.02
N ASP A 905 18.57 76.21 -3.15
CA ASP A 905 18.14 76.90 -4.39
C ASP A 905 16.82 76.47 -5.08
N PRO A 906 15.88 77.40 -5.35
CA PRO A 906 14.67 77.13 -6.13
C PRO A 906 14.89 76.98 -7.64
N GLY A 907 16.09 77.26 -8.18
CA GLY A 907 16.30 77.56 -9.60
C GLY A 907 16.00 76.42 -10.59
N ASN A 908 15.79 75.18 -10.11
CA ASN A 908 15.72 73.99 -10.97
C ASN A 908 14.60 72.98 -10.61
N ILE A 909 13.68 73.30 -9.69
CA ILE A 909 12.72 72.32 -9.15
C ILE A 909 11.28 72.87 -9.18
N VAL A 910 10.57 72.64 -10.29
CA VAL A 910 9.13 72.93 -10.41
C VAL A 910 8.28 71.77 -9.88
N ASP A 911 8.71 70.52 -10.10
CA ASP A 911 7.97 69.30 -9.74
C ASP A 911 8.20 68.81 -8.29
N GLY A 912 8.84 69.63 -7.44
CA GLY A 912 9.34 69.21 -6.12
C GLY A 912 9.24 70.26 -5.01
N PHE A 913 8.27 71.17 -5.11
CA PHE A 913 7.89 72.06 -3.99
C PHE A 913 6.64 71.50 -3.30
N SER A 914 6.83 70.47 -2.48
CA SER A 914 5.76 69.80 -1.72
C SER A 914 5.22 70.67 -0.59
N ASP A 915 4.01 70.35 -0.09
CA ASP A 915 3.43 71.02 1.07
C ASP A 915 4.34 70.91 2.32
N GLN A 916 5.06 69.80 2.49
CA GLN A 916 6.06 69.62 3.54
C GLN A 916 7.22 70.62 3.42
N ARG A 917 7.77 70.80 2.19
CA ARG A 917 8.82 71.80 1.94
C ARG A 917 8.29 73.23 2.09
N ALA A 918 7.02 73.48 1.74
CA ALA A 918 6.37 74.76 1.99
C ALA A 918 6.19 75.04 3.50
N GLN A 919 5.83 74.02 4.30
CA GLN A 919 5.75 74.12 5.76
C GLN A 919 7.11 74.42 6.39
N TYR A 920 8.21 73.86 5.86
CA TYR A 920 9.58 74.20 6.30
C TYR A 920 9.96 75.64 5.95
N VAL A 921 9.59 76.14 4.75
CA VAL A 921 9.80 77.54 4.34
C VAL A 921 9.00 78.51 5.23
N LEU A 922 7.76 78.16 5.61
CA LEU A 922 6.96 78.93 6.56
C LEU A 922 7.62 78.96 7.94
N ASN A 923 7.99 77.80 8.49
CA ASN A 923 8.65 77.70 9.79
C ASN A 923 9.99 78.45 9.82
N TRP A 924 10.77 78.43 8.74
CA TRP A 924 11.96 79.25 8.59
C TRP A 924 11.63 80.75 8.70
N ALA A 925 10.63 81.23 7.97
CA ALA A 925 10.19 82.63 8.02
C ALA A 925 9.71 83.05 9.42
N ILE A 926 8.94 82.21 10.12
CA ILE A 926 8.50 82.48 11.49
C ILE A 926 9.70 82.63 12.43
N ASN A 927 10.64 81.68 12.39
CA ASN A 927 11.79 81.68 13.27
C ASN A 927 12.76 82.85 12.98
N LEU A 928 12.89 83.28 11.72
CA LEU A 928 13.60 84.52 11.35
C LEU A 928 12.91 85.78 11.89
N ALA A 929 11.57 85.85 11.81
CA ALA A 929 10.80 86.97 12.35
C ALA A 929 10.90 87.04 13.89
N MET A 930 10.78 85.90 14.57
CA MET A 930 10.90 85.81 16.04
C MET A 930 12.33 86.07 16.56
N SER A 931 13.36 85.84 15.73
CA SER A 931 14.76 86.17 16.06
C SER A 931 15.22 87.55 15.55
N GLY A 932 14.33 88.34 14.92
CA GLY A 932 14.63 89.70 14.45
C GLY A 932 15.56 89.76 13.24
N ARG A 933 15.75 88.66 12.49
CA ARG A 933 16.66 88.60 11.33
C ARG A 933 16.00 89.11 10.04
N GLU A 934 15.54 90.37 10.06
CA GLU A 934 14.76 90.99 8.97
C GLU A 934 15.39 90.84 7.57
N ARG A 935 16.73 90.93 7.45
CA ARG A 935 17.44 90.82 6.17
C ARG A 935 17.33 89.43 5.54
N GLU A 936 17.36 88.39 6.36
CA GLU A 936 17.17 87.00 5.95
C GLU A 936 15.70 86.73 5.65
N LEU A 937 14.77 87.31 6.42
CA LEU A 937 13.34 87.22 6.16
C LEU A 937 12.97 87.84 4.80
N ASP A 938 13.52 89.01 4.46
CA ASP A 938 13.39 89.64 3.15
C ASP A 938 14.02 88.80 2.02
N MET A 939 15.11 88.05 2.30
CA MET A 939 15.68 87.09 1.35
C MET A 939 14.70 85.93 1.12
N VAL A 940 14.18 85.30 2.18
CA VAL A 940 13.21 84.20 2.11
C VAL A 940 11.96 84.63 1.34
N LYS A 941 11.42 85.83 1.63
CA LYS A 941 10.30 86.43 0.90
C LYS A 941 10.57 86.53 -0.60
N ARG A 942 11.70 87.12 -1.00
CA ARG A 942 12.09 87.29 -2.42
C ARG A 942 12.37 85.97 -3.12
N ARG A 943 12.89 84.97 -2.42
CA ARG A 943 13.33 83.68 -2.98
C ARG A 943 12.18 82.66 -3.11
N TYR A 944 11.22 82.66 -2.18
CA TYR A 944 10.15 81.64 -2.12
C TYR A 944 8.72 82.19 -2.25
N GLY A 945 8.49 83.51 -2.17
CA GLY A 945 7.12 84.07 -2.14
C GLY A 945 6.25 83.72 -3.35
N ALA A 946 6.84 83.58 -4.55
CA ALA A 946 6.12 83.19 -5.76
C ALA A 946 5.78 81.69 -5.86
N LEU A 947 6.36 80.86 -4.99
CA LEU A 947 6.03 79.45 -4.79
C LEU A 947 5.02 79.30 -3.65
N MET A 948 5.30 79.92 -2.50
CA MET A 948 4.42 79.93 -1.34
C MET A 948 3.02 80.48 -1.64
N SER A 949 2.90 81.50 -2.51
CA SER A 949 1.61 82.09 -2.90
C SER A 949 0.66 81.14 -3.65
N LYS A 950 1.12 79.95 -4.07
CA LYS A 950 0.33 78.92 -4.74
C LYS A 950 -0.05 77.75 -3.83
N GLY A 951 0.59 77.62 -2.66
CA GLY A 951 0.36 76.53 -1.71
C GLY A 951 -0.66 76.87 -0.62
N PRO A 952 -1.02 75.91 0.25
CA PRO A 952 -1.97 76.14 1.35
C PRO A 952 -1.50 77.23 2.32
N TYR A 953 -0.19 77.31 2.55
CA TYR A 953 0.48 78.24 3.47
C TYR A 953 0.61 79.70 2.96
N ALA A 954 0.00 80.03 1.82
CA ALA A 954 0.17 81.32 1.13
C ALA A 954 -0.10 82.55 2.03
N LYS A 955 -1.23 82.53 2.75
CA LYS A 955 -1.69 83.67 3.59
C LYS A 955 -0.77 83.92 4.78
N GLY A 956 -0.32 82.86 5.43
CA GLY A 956 0.56 82.94 6.58
C GLY A 956 1.94 83.48 6.20
N PHE A 957 2.52 82.91 5.14
CA PHE A 957 3.78 83.39 4.60
C PHE A 957 3.73 84.87 4.18
N GLU A 958 2.62 85.33 3.57
CA GLU A 958 2.42 86.74 3.26
C GLU A 958 2.33 87.62 4.53
N LEU A 959 1.59 87.19 5.55
CA LEU A 959 1.45 87.89 6.83
C LEU A 959 2.81 88.06 7.53
N ILE A 960 3.55 86.96 7.72
CA ILE A 960 4.83 86.92 8.43
C ILE A 960 5.91 87.70 7.68
N THR A 961 5.91 87.68 6.35
CA THR A 961 6.88 88.43 5.55
C THR A 961 6.44 89.86 5.22
N SER A 962 5.28 90.33 5.72
CA SER A 962 4.82 91.70 5.49
C SER A 962 5.62 92.72 6.31
N THR A 963 6.08 93.81 5.67
CA THR A 963 6.98 94.77 6.30
C THR A 963 6.20 95.75 7.19
N PRO A 964 6.41 95.79 8.52
CA PRO A 964 5.62 96.62 9.43
C PRO A 964 5.94 98.10 9.24
N THR A 965 5.06 98.84 8.55
CA THR A 965 5.35 100.20 8.07
C THR A 965 5.46 101.26 9.18
N ARG A 966 5.23 100.89 10.45
CA ARG A 966 5.51 101.70 11.66
C ARG A 966 5.49 100.86 12.96
N GLY A 967 6.61 100.24 13.29
CA GLY A 967 7.08 100.08 14.68
C GLY A 967 6.38 99.10 15.63
N LEU A 968 5.23 98.49 15.28
CA LEU A 968 4.70 97.33 15.99
C LEU A 968 4.26 96.24 15.01
N ILE A 969 4.75 95.02 15.25
CA ILE A 969 4.16 93.78 14.77
C ILE A 969 2.95 93.50 15.68
N ASP A 970 1.76 93.24 15.12
CA ASP A 970 0.64 92.79 15.94
C ASP A 970 0.78 91.29 16.26
N TYR A 971 1.48 90.98 17.34
CA TYR A 971 1.66 89.61 17.83
C TYR A 971 0.34 88.86 18.10
N ARG A 972 -0.83 89.52 18.12
CA ARG A 972 -2.13 88.85 18.25
C ARG A 972 -2.66 88.26 16.95
N SER A 973 -2.29 88.79 15.78
CA SER A 973 -2.64 88.17 14.49
C SER A 973 -1.77 86.94 14.19
N ILE A 974 -0.56 86.91 14.74
CA ILE A 974 0.41 85.81 14.62
C ILE A 974 0.01 84.56 15.47
N ALA A 975 -0.95 84.69 16.38
CA ALA A 975 -1.39 83.58 17.24
C ALA A 975 -1.97 82.37 16.47
N GLY A 976 -2.48 82.55 15.25
CA GLY A 976 -2.87 81.45 14.36
C GLY A 976 -1.67 80.74 13.74
N GLU A 977 -0.68 81.51 13.27
CA GLU A 977 0.55 81.02 12.64
C GLU A 977 1.45 80.26 13.63
N ILE A 978 1.52 80.71 14.89
CA ILE A 978 2.23 80.01 15.97
C ILE A 978 1.73 78.57 16.12
N LYS A 979 0.44 78.32 15.86
CA LYS A 979 -0.11 76.98 15.93
C LYS A 979 0.45 76.05 14.85
N GLU A 980 0.79 76.54 13.66
CA GLU A 980 1.46 75.72 12.63
C GLU A 980 2.94 75.43 12.96
N VAL A 981 3.54 76.16 13.92
CA VAL A 981 4.83 75.80 14.54
C VAL A 981 4.63 74.73 15.62
N GLU A 982 3.54 74.80 16.39
CA GLU A 982 3.17 73.75 17.36
C GLU A 982 2.82 72.43 16.66
N ASP A 983 2.03 72.48 15.59
CA ASP A 983 1.58 71.34 14.75
C ASP A 983 2.72 70.76 13.87
N PHE A 984 3.96 71.28 13.94
CA PHE A 984 5.15 70.65 13.32
C PHE A 984 5.50 69.33 14.02
N LYS A 985 5.50 68.23 13.26
CA LYS A 985 5.86 66.89 13.75
C LYS A 985 7.37 66.78 14.02
N GLY A 986 7.70 66.50 15.27
CA GLY A 986 9.06 66.18 15.71
C GLY A 986 9.53 64.81 15.22
N PHE A 987 10.76 64.42 15.60
CA PHE A 987 11.45 63.21 15.15
C PHE A 987 10.61 61.94 15.36
N LEU A 988 10.16 61.69 16.60
CA LEU A 988 9.28 60.55 16.92
C LEU A 988 7.90 60.65 16.26
N GLY A 989 7.43 61.86 15.94
CA GLY A 989 6.17 62.08 15.22
C GLY A 989 6.26 61.63 13.77
N ASN A 990 7.36 61.93 13.08
CA ASN A 990 7.63 61.46 11.72
C ASN A 990 7.80 59.94 11.68
N TYR A 991 8.51 59.35 12.65
CA TYR A 991 8.58 57.90 12.81
C TYR A 991 7.20 57.27 13.01
N ARG A 992 6.35 57.81 13.89
CA ARG A 992 4.99 57.26 14.11
C ARG A 992 4.13 57.33 12.85
N ASP A 993 4.22 58.43 12.10
CA ASP A 993 3.61 58.59 10.78
C ASP A 993 4.12 57.58 9.73
N GLN A 994 5.34 57.11 9.87
CA GLN A 994 5.94 56.09 9.00
C GLN A 994 5.50 54.68 9.42
N LEU A 995 5.27 54.42 10.72
CA LEU A 995 4.69 53.17 11.26
C LEU A 995 3.21 52.99 10.89
N GLU A 996 2.43 54.07 10.79
CA GLU A 996 1.05 54.01 10.29
C GLU A 996 0.99 53.63 8.79
N LYS A 997 2.09 53.82 8.04
CA LYS A 997 2.18 53.61 6.58
C LYS A 997 3.00 52.38 6.19
N THR A 998 3.83 51.86 7.10
CA THR A 998 4.90 50.89 6.82
C THR A 998 5.17 50.02 8.05
N GLN A 999 5.60 48.77 7.86
CA GLN A 999 6.04 47.94 8.99
C GLN A 999 7.33 48.50 9.60
N LEU A 1000 7.44 48.48 10.92
CA LEU A 1000 8.63 48.86 11.69
C LEU A 1000 9.87 48.06 11.19
N SER A 1001 9.63 46.84 10.75
CA SER A 1001 10.64 45.95 10.16
C SER A 1001 11.14 46.30 8.75
N ALA A 1002 10.55 47.29 8.07
CA ALA A 1002 10.97 47.79 6.77
C ALA A 1002 11.74 49.13 6.83
N ILE A 1003 11.97 49.69 8.03
CA ILE A 1003 12.61 51.00 8.21
C ILE A 1003 14.16 50.90 8.22
N ASN A 1004 14.72 49.73 8.57
CA ASN A 1004 16.18 49.53 8.74
C ASN A 1004 16.60 48.07 8.74
#